data_AF-A0A3M4VJC7-F1
#
_entry.id   AF-A0A3M4VJC7-F1
#
_cell.length_a   1.000
_cell.length_b   1.000
_cell.length_c   1.000
_cell.angle_alpha   90.00
_cell.angle_beta   90.00
_cell.angle_gamma   90.00
#
_symmetry.space_group_name_H-M   'P 1'
#
loop_
_entity.id
_entity.type
_entity.pdbx_description
1 polymer ?
#
loop_
_entity_poly.entity_id
_entity_poly.type
_entity_poly.pdbx_seq_one_letter_code
_entity_poly.pdbx_strand_id
1 'polypeptide(L)'
;MGTKHNATLFITNDTGGNADIILFHTDSNDQRQSGQWAAQPGQTVGPLEVTFETGLDVIDVLDYWSVMVNVRDGESPGYYANTGTAANNYKKECQLQSKDAGQTITLSVSTAKFNIALKSGGCSDGMKKLAPAAATPITHVFVVMLENHSFDNIFAMSGIPGITAATTNDSNTYKEDVYNVQASAPVSMPSDPGHEFNDVLEQLTGGSDFVKGQPYPTINNSGFASSYATSTTEYPKKAPSPEDVIDVMSCFDTRTQLPVIYNLATEFAICDHWHSSIPGPTWPNRFFVHGASSAGFDDSPKQDQMLTWETTDGFVYPNGSIFQRLKDANIQYRIYNDAQVQPKTYLSLYSDQPERGTPLGAVPQVAALKGLSVFDIESLQHFADDLQQPYPFSYTFIEPHYGSASTDYAGGSSQHPMDDVYGGEHLLQAVYAAIRNSPYWNTSLLIVTYDEHGGLYDSVAPGTITAPGDKFPAANNTHGFDFTTAGVRVPAIVASPLIPKGTVDSTLYDHASVPALLEKLWGLPPLTQRDANANTPLHLLSLATPRDTPSALANPKAPVKETRATPGATENAATLANPVPVSGNLAGTLAILRKMDAELSAGKPAGLLPEQNLAAVGLLAATGQVATVKTLGNAEQYAEQVLDKVHHAKVLRGLAEADRS
;
A
#
# COMPACT_ATOMS: atom_id res chain seq x y z
N MET A 1 -17.45 -8.01 42.27
CA MET A 1 -17.94 -7.62 40.93
C MET A 1 -17.63 -6.15 40.73
N GLY A 2 -17.07 -5.78 39.57
CA GLY A 2 -16.93 -4.38 39.18
C GLY A 2 -18.29 -3.71 39.02
N THR A 3 -18.40 -2.45 39.45
CA THR A 3 -19.58 -1.62 39.23
C THR A 3 -19.33 -0.75 38.00
N LYS A 4 -20.18 -0.89 36.98
CA LYS A 4 -20.11 -0.06 35.77
C LYS A 4 -20.63 1.35 36.03
N HIS A 5 -19.88 2.33 35.57
CA HIS A 5 -20.18 3.75 35.64
C HIS A 5 -20.04 4.40 34.27
N ASN A 6 -20.53 5.64 34.16
CA ASN A 6 -20.34 6.49 33.01
C ASN A 6 -19.85 7.89 33.44
N ALA A 7 -19.22 8.60 32.51
CA ALA A 7 -18.91 10.02 32.63
C ALA A 7 -19.04 10.71 31.27
N THR A 8 -19.37 12.00 31.30
CA THR A 8 -19.53 12.82 30.09
C THR A 8 -18.33 13.76 29.95
N LEU A 9 -17.59 13.62 28.86
CA LEU A 9 -16.30 14.28 28.65
C LEU A 9 -16.43 15.41 27.63
N PHE A 10 -15.79 16.53 27.93
CA PHE A 10 -15.57 17.66 27.02
C PHE A 10 -14.07 17.98 26.97
N ILE A 11 -13.61 18.64 25.91
CA ILE A 11 -12.22 19.05 25.76
C ILE A 11 -12.12 20.50 25.29
N THR A 12 -11.26 21.28 25.93
CA THR A 12 -10.99 22.68 25.58
C THR A 12 -9.73 22.81 24.72
N ASN A 13 -9.83 23.56 23.63
CA ASN A 13 -8.73 23.84 22.73
C ASN A 13 -7.88 25.02 23.21
N ASP A 14 -6.77 24.73 23.90
CA ASP A 14 -5.77 25.71 24.36
C ASP A 14 -4.53 25.75 23.44
N THR A 15 -4.64 25.32 22.17
CA THR A 15 -3.49 25.25 21.25
C THR A 15 -3.07 26.61 20.69
N GLY A 16 -3.91 27.63 20.84
CA GLY A 16 -3.71 28.96 20.26
C GLY A 16 -4.08 29.08 18.77
N GLY A 17 -4.56 27.99 18.16
CA GLY A 17 -5.04 27.96 16.78
C GLY A 17 -6.32 27.14 16.63
N ASN A 18 -6.93 27.21 15.45
CA ASN A 18 -8.01 26.32 15.05
C ASN A 18 -7.50 24.88 15.02
N ALA A 19 -8.23 23.95 15.63
CA ALA A 19 -7.77 22.58 15.75
C ALA A 19 -8.87 21.55 15.46
N ASP A 20 -8.49 20.44 14.83
CA ASP A 20 -9.28 19.20 14.84
C ASP A 20 -8.72 18.30 15.93
N ILE A 21 -9.56 17.93 16.91
CA ILE A 21 -9.18 17.20 18.12
C ILE A 21 -9.84 15.83 18.10
N ILE A 22 -9.04 14.78 18.24
CA ILE A 22 -9.52 13.41 18.47
C ILE A 22 -9.13 12.99 19.88
N LEU A 23 -10.13 12.66 20.71
CA LEU A 23 -9.95 12.15 22.06
C LEU A 23 -10.24 10.66 22.08
N PHE A 24 -9.37 9.88 22.73
CA PHE A 24 -9.51 8.44 22.94
C PHE A 24 -9.56 8.13 24.43
N HIS A 25 -10.43 7.19 24.77
CA HIS A 25 -10.54 6.55 26.07
C HIS A 25 -10.52 5.03 25.88
N THR A 26 -9.78 4.31 26.73
CA THR A 26 -9.81 2.85 26.81
C THR A 26 -9.98 2.47 28.27
N ASP A 27 -11.06 1.75 28.59
CA ASP A 27 -11.35 1.31 29.95
C ASP A 27 -10.55 0.05 30.32
N SER A 28 -10.69 -0.40 31.57
CA SER A 28 -10.02 -1.59 32.10
C SER A 28 -10.45 -2.92 31.48
N ASN A 29 -11.46 -2.93 30.61
CA ASN A 29 -11.94 -4.10 29.87
C ASN A 29 -11.64 -3.98 28.36
N ASP A 30 -10.67 -3.14 27.99
CA ASP A 30 -10.27 -2.82 26.62
C ASP A 30 -11.42 -2.25 25.75
N GLN A 31 -12.49 -1.71 26.36
CA GLN A 31 -13.54 -1.02 25.61
C GLN A 31 -13.02 0.36 25.19
N ARG A 32 -13.07 0.62 23.88
CA ARG A 32 -12.55 1.86 23.29
C ARG A 32 -13.68 2.82 22.94
N GLN A 33 -13.49 4.07 23.30
CA GLN A 33 -14.40 5.18 22.99
C GLN A 33 -13.58 6.32 22.41
N SER A 34 -14.08 6.95 21.35
CA SER A 34 -13.41 8.10 20.75
C SER A 34 -14.41 9.12 20.21
N GLY A 35 -13.95 10.36 20.09
CA GLY A 35 -14.70 11.45 19.49
C GLY A 35 -13.78 12.42 18.76
N GLN A 36 -14.27 13.01 17.67
CA GLN A 36 -13.55 13.97 16.85
C GLN A 36 -14.36 15.27 16.74
N TRP A 37 -13.72 16.42 16.94
CA TRP A 37 -14.36 17.73 16.81
C TRP A 37 -13.41 18.79 16.26
N ALA A 38 -13.94 19.72 15.48
CA ALA A 38 -13.28 20.97 15.16
C ALA A 38 -13.53 22.00 16.28
N ALA A 39 -12.49 22.70 16.73
CA ALA A 39 -12.56 23.67 17.83
C ALA A 39 -11.75 24.94 17.51
N GLN A 40 -12.35 26.10 17.73
CA GLN A 40 -11.66 27.40 17.75
C GLN A 40 -10.78 27.52 19.00
N PRO A 41 -9.78 28.42 19.04
CA PRO A 41 -9.03 28.71 20.26
C PRO A 41 -9.94 29.07 21.45
N GLY A 42 -9.74 28.40 22.59
CA GLY A 42 -10.53 28.55 23.82
C GLY A 42 -11.90 27.88 23.80
N GLN A 43 -12.32 27.27 22.68
CA GLN A 43 -13.60 26.58 22.58
C GLN A 43 -13.55 25.22 23.28
N THR A 44 -14.62 24.90 24.02
CA THR A 44 -14.87 23.57 24.57
C THR A 44 -15.81 22.78 23.67
N VAL A 45 -15.43 21.56 23.30
CA VAL A 45 -16.16 20.66 22.38
C VAL A 45 -16.41 19.29 23.02
N GLY A 46 -17.40 18.55 22.52
CA GLY A 46 -17.92 17.30 23.09
C GLY A 46 -19.42 17.16 22.79
N PRO A 47 -20.15 16.30 23.53
CA PRO A 47 -19.62 15.36 24.53
C PRO A 47 -19.00 14.10 23.91
N LEU A 48 -18.10 13.44 24.65
CA LEU A 48 -17.79 12.01 24.52
C LEU A 48 -18.30 11.30 25.77
N GLU A 49 -19.18 10.33 25.59
CA GLU A 49 -19.62 9.47 26.68
C GLU A 49 -18.60 8.34 26.87
N VAL A 50 -18.10 8.20 28.10
CA VAL A 50 -17.17 7.12 28.46
C VAL A 50 -17.77 6.20 29.52
N THR A 51 -17.35 4.94 29.49
CA THR A 51 -17.74 3.91 30.47
C THR A 51 -16.50 3.40 31.18
N PHE A 52 -16.62 3.10 32.47
CA PHE A 52 -15.51 2.60 33.29
C PHE A 52 -16.04 1.75 34.46
N GLU A 53 -15.17 0.98 35.11
CA GLU A 53 -15.53 0.12 36.25
C GLU A 53 -14.80 0.51 37.54
N THR A 54 -15.48 0.35 38.69
CA THR A 54 -14.86 0.52 40.01
C THR A 54 -15.21 -0.65 40.95
N GLY A 55 -14.33 -1.01 41.89
CA GLY A 55 -14.60 -2.03 42.93
C GLY A 55 -13.36 -2.81 43.41
N LEU A 56 -13.50 -3.53 44.54
CA LEU A 56 -12.41 -4.29 45.18
C LEU A 56 -11.98 -5.57 44.44
N ASP A 57 -12.85 -6.15 43.62
CA ASP A 57 -12.56 -7.35 42.82
C ASP A 57 -11.98 -7.01 41.43
N VAL A 58 -11.76 -5.72 41.16
CA VAL A 58 -11.13 -5.24 39.92
C VAL A 58 -9.70 -4.84 40.29
N ILE A 59 -8.85 -5.85 40.43
CA ILE A 59 -7.42 -5.67 40.66
C ILE A 59 -6.83 -5.33 39.28
N ASP A 60 -6.07 -4.23 39.17
CA ASP A 60 -5.49 -3.67 37.93
C ASP A 60 -6.42 -2.81 37.01
N VAL A 61 -7.27 -1.94 37.58
CA VAL A 61 -8.06 -0.95 36.80
C VAL A 61 -7.18 0.17 36.26
N LEU A 62 -6.88 0.15 34.96
CA LEU A 62 -6.16 1.23 34.28
C LEU A 62 -7.04 1.80 33.16
N ASP A 63 -7.48 3.05 33.31
CA ASP A 63 -8.07 3.82 32.21
C ASP A 63 -6.96 4.57 31.47
N TYR A 64 -6.98 4.44 30.15
CA TYR A 64 -5.99 5.06 29.28
C TYR A 64 -6.61 6.14 28.41
N TRP A 65 -5.93 7.26 28.35
CA TRP A 65 -6.34 8.44 27.59
C TRP A 65 -5.33 8.74 26.51
N SER A 66 -5.81 9.22 25.37
CA SER A 66 -4.95 9.75 24.32
C SER A 66 -5.63 10.88 23.59
N VAL A 67 -4.85 11.82 23.07
CA VAL A 67 -5.37 12.91 22.26
C VAL A 67 -4.47 13.12 21.06
N MET A 68 -5.07 13.26 19.89
CA MET A 68 -4.41 13.68 18.66
C MET A 68 -5.03 15.00 18.20
N VAL A 69 -4.20 15.95 17.80
CA VAL A 69 -4.62 17.33 17.52
C VAL A 69 -3.96 17.84 16.25
N ASN A 70 -4.76 18.18 15.25
CA ASN A 70 -4.32 18.89 14.06
C ASN A 70 -4.56 20.38 14.24
N VAL A 71 -3.52 21.13 14.57
CA VAL A 71 -3.56 22.60 14.70
C VAL A 71 -3.34 23.22 13.32
N ARG A 72 -4.37 23.84 12.76
CA ARG A 72 -4.42 24.32 11.37
C ARG A 72 -3.79 25.70 11.17
N ASP A 73 -3.78 26.54 12.22
CA ASP A 73 -3.23 27.89 12.19
C ASP A 73 -2.70 28.33 13.58
N GLY A 74 -2.37 29.61 13.75
CA GLY A 74 -1.82 30.15 14.99
C GLY A 74 -0.28 30.09 15.05
N GLU A 75 0.29 30.21 16.25
CA GLU A 75 1.76 30.33 16.44
C GLU A 75 2.51 29.01 16.26
N SER A 76 1.84 27.87 16.36
CA SER A 76 2.46 26.53 16.31
C SER A 76 1.57 25.51 15.60
N PRO A 77 1.27 25.70 14.31
CA PRO A 77 0.43 24.79 13.57
C PRO A 77 1.17 23.46 13.30
N GLY A 78 0.43 22.36 13.25
CA GLY A 78 0.92 21.01 12.94
C GLY A 78 0.09 19.91 13.57
N TYR A 79 0.49 18.66 13.34
CA TYR A 79 -0.16 17.50 13.91
C TYR A 79 0.57 17.05 15.19
N TYR A 80 -0.17 16.87 16.28
CA TYR A 80 0.35 16.57 17.60
C TYR A 80 -0.35 15.35 18.20
N ALA A 81 0.34 14.64 19.08
CA ALA A 81 -0.25 13.65 19.97
C ALA A 81 0.36 13.75 21.36
N ASN A 82 -0.34 13.30 22.40
CA ASN A 82 0.25 13.19 23.72
C ASN A 82 1.34 12.12 23.76
N THR A 83 2.34 12.26 24.62
CA THR A 83 3.53 11.40 24.60
C THR A 83 3.30 9.97 25.08
N GLY A 84 2.39 9.77 26.04
CA GLY A 84 2.21 8.51 26.76
C GLY A 84 3.42 8.17 27.62
N THR A 85 3.59 6.87 27.90
CA THR A 85 4.77 6.33 28.57
C THR A 85 5.56 5.43 27.61
N ALA A 86 6.81 5.09 27.95
CA ALA A 86 7.60 4.15 27.16
C ALA A 86 6.94 2.75 27.03
N ALA A 87 6.10 2.37 28.00
CA ALA A 87 5.35 1.11 27.96
C ALA A 87 4.04 1.23 27.16
N ASN A 88 3.47 2.44 27.09
CA ASN A 88 2.13 2.69 26.55
C ASN A 88 2.19 3.89 25.58
N ASN A 89 2.78 3.66 24.39
CA ASN A 89 2.97 4.68 23.34
C ASN A 89 1.70 5.52 23.11
N TYR A 90 1.79 6.84 23.30
CA TYR A 90 0.68 7.81 23.17
C TYR A 90 -0.48 7.63 24.16
N LYS A 91 -0.42 6.65 25.07
CA LYS A 91 -1.46 6.38 26.07
C LYS A 91 -1.01 6.85 27.44
N LYS A 92 -1.80 7.76 28.03
CA LYS A 92 -1.63 8.24 29.40
C LYS A 92 -2.61 7.53 30.33
N GLU A 93 -2.07 6.75 31.25
CA GLU A 93 -2.84 6.19 32.36
C GLU A 93 -3.36 7.32 33.27
N CYS A 94 -4.68 7.34 33.49
CA CYS A 94 -5.37 8.27 34.38
C CYS A 94 -6.72 7.68 34.81
N GLN A 95 -6.73 7.01 35.95
CA GLN A 95 -7.85 6.18 36.36
C GLN A 95 -9.11 7.00 36.74
N LEU A 96 -10.26 6.61 36.18
CA LEU A 96 -11.58 7.07 36.62
C LEU A 96 -11.99 6.33 37.90
N GLN A 97 -12.58 7.05 38.86
CA GLN A 97 -13.00 6.47 40.14
C GLN A 97 -14.46 6.81 40.44
N SER A 98 -15.01 6.29 41.54
CA SER A 98 -16.42 6.47 41.89
C SER A 98 -16.82 7.95 42.06
N LYS A 99 -15.87 8.85 42.31
CA LYS A 99 -16.11 10.32 42.35
C LYS A 99 -16.38 10.94 40.97
N ASP A 100 -15.99 10.27 39.90
CA ASP A 100 -16.18 10.70 38.52
C ASP A 100 -17.50 10.17 37.92
N ALA A 101 -18.15 9.22 38.58
CA ALA A 101 -19.38 8.60 38.10
C ALA A 101 -20.51 9.64 37.96
N GLY A 102 -21.12 9.66 36.77
CA GLY A 102 -22.18 10.59 36.39
C GLY A 102 -21.75 12.05 36.31
N GLN A 103 -20.44 12.33 36.33
CA GLN A 103 -19.92 13.70 36.26
C GLN A 103 -19.76 14.17 34.82
N THR A 104 -19.89 15.49 34.64
CA THR A 104 -19.37 16.19 33.46
C THR A 104 -17.95 16.66 33.75
N ILE A 105 -17.00 16.23 32.92
CA ILE A 105 -15.57 16.48 33.09
C ILE A 105 -15.06 17.24 31.86
N THR A 106 -14.30 18.30 32.08
CA THR A 106 -13.68 19.09 31.02
C THR A 106 -12.17 18.92 31.05
N LEU A 107 -11.63 18.32 30.00
CA LEU A 107 -10.20 18.19 29.73
C LEU A 107 -9.70 19.45 29.00
N SER A 108 -8.39 19.63 28.89
CA SER A 108 -7.83 20.66 28.01
C SER A 108 -6.58 20.19 27.28
N VAL A 109 -6.36 20.69 26.07
CA VAL A 109 -5.20 20.35 25.25
C VAL A 109 -4.58 21.59 24.63
N SER A 110 -3.26 21.70 24.73
CA SER A 110 -2.43 22.70 24.09
C SER A 110 -1.37 22.01 23.23
N THR A 111 -0.51 22.76 22.54
CA THR A 111 0.63 22.19 21.80
C THR A 111 1.73 21.62 22.71
N ALA A 112 1.66 21.87 24.03
CA ALA A 112 2.66 21.42 25.00
C ALA A 112 2.14 20.38 26.01
N LYS A 113 0.84 20.43 26.35
CA LYS A 113 0.25 19.59 27.39
C LYS A 113 -1.16 19.12 27.06
N PHE A 114 -1.47 17.91 27.48
CA PHE A 114 -2.82 17.35 27.61
C PHE A 114 -3.16 17.20 29.11
N ASN A 115 -4.19 17.89 29.57
CA ASN A 115 -4.61 17.90 30.97
C ASN A 115 -5.92 17.11 31.14
N ILE A 116 -5.87 16.06 31.98
CA ILE A 116 -6.99 15.17 32.26
C ILE A 116 -7.53 15.50 33.65
N ALA A 117 -8.43 16.47 33.74
CA ALA A 117 -8.88 17.08 35.00
C ALA A 117 -10.04 16.31 35.68
N LEU A 118 -9.80 15.05 36.07
CA LEU A 118 -10.77 14.21 36.78
C LEU A 118 -11.16 14.78 38.15
N LYS A 119 -12.38 14.48 38.63
CA LYS A 119 -12.86 14.89 39.97
C LYS A 119 -12.22 14.06 41.09
N SER A 120 -11.84 12.82 40.79
CA SER A 120 -11.13 11.92 41.71
C SER A 120 -9.65 12.28 41.94
N GLY A 121 -9.04 13.04 41.02
CA GLY A 121 -7.63 13.39 41.04
C GLY A 121 -7.04 13.28 39.64
N GLY A 122 -6.93 14.41 38.94
CA GLY A 122 -6.49 14.44 37.55
C GLY A 122 -4.98 14.21 37.34
N CYS A 123 -4.60 14.10 36.08
CA CYS A 123 -3.21 13.97 35.65
C CYS A 123 -2.95 14.81 34.39
N SER A 124 -1.72 14.81 33.90
CA SER A 124 -1.37 15.46 32.64
C SER A 124 -0.30 14.67 31.90
N ASP A 125 -0.18 14.95 30.60
CA ASP A 125 0.85 14.40 29.73
C ASP A 125 1.47 15.49 28.84
N GLY A 126 2.67 15.23 28.36
CA GLY A 126 3.32 16.09 27.37
C GLY A 126 2.71 15.87 25.99
N MET A 127 2.91 16.84 25.10
CA MET A 127 2.53 16.72 23.69
C MET A 127 3.79 16.68 22.81
N LYS A 128 3.76 15.84 21.77
CA LYS A 128 4.80 15.74 20.75
C LYS A 128 4.20 16.11 19.40
N LYS A 129 4.93 16.94 18.63
CA LYS A 129 4.63 17.20 17.23
C LYS A 129 5.01 15.98 16.38
N LEU A 130 4.04 15.44 15.65
CA LEU A 130 4.18 14.29 14.75
C LEU A 130 4.51 14.71 13.32
N ALA A 131 3.92 15.81 12.86
CA ALA A 131 4.17 16.35 11.53
C ALA A 131 4.02 17.88 11.51
N PRO A 132 4.68 18.59 10.58
CA PRO A 132 4.36 19.98 10.25
C PRO A 132 2.89 20.14 9.83
N ALA A 133 2.41 21.38 9.83
CA ALA A 133 1.07 21.66 9.30
C ALA A 133 1.07 21.47 7.79
N ALA A 134 0.08 20.74 7.30
CA ALA A 134 -0.20 20.66 5.88
C ALA A 134 -0.99 21.89 5.42
N ALA A 135 -0.85 22.24 4.13
CA ALA A 135 -1.69 23.26 3.49
C ALA A 135 -3.16 22.84 3.40
N THR A 136 -3.46 21.56 3.66
CA THR A 136 -4.80 20.98 3.67
C THR A 136 -5.10 20.39 5.04
N PRO A 137 -6.37 20.05 5.35
CA PRO A 137 -6.72 19.35 6.59
C PRO A 137 -6.19 17.91 6.69
N ILE A 138 -5.46 17.40 5.70
CA ILE A 138 -5.01 16.01 5.65
C ILE A 138 -3.89 15.75 6.65
N THR A 139 -4.09 14.75 7.52
CA THR A 139 -3.09 14.25 8.47
C THR A 139 -2.58 12.86 8.12
N HIS A 140 -3.38 12.08 7.36
CA HIS A 140 -3.08 10.71 6.98
C HIS A 140 -3.25 10.50 5.47
N VAL A 141 -2.20 9.99 4.83
CA VAL A 141 -2.23 9.51 3.45
C VAL A 141 -2.07 7.99 3.46
N PHE A 142 -3.04 7.28 2.88
CA PHE A 142 -3.02 5.84 2.67
C PHE A 142 -2.84 5.57 1.18
N VAL A 143 -1.98 4.63 0.83
CA VAL A 143 -1.76 4.22 -0.56
C VAL A 143 -1.85 2.70 -0.63
N VAL A 144 -2.75 2.19 -1.46
CA VAL A 144 -2.82 0.79 -1.87
C VAL A 144 -2.30 0.70 -3.29
N MET A 145 -1.28 -0.13 -3.52
CA MET A 145 -0.75 -0.39 -4.87
C MET A 145 -0.97 -1.85 -5.26
N LEU A 146 -1.83 -2.06 -6.25
CA LEU A 146 -2.19 -3.34 -6.84
C LEU A 146 -1.28 -3.70 -8.05
N GLU A 147 -1.59 -4.81 -8.71
CA GLU A 147 -0.97 -5.43 -9.88
C GLU A 147 -2.07 -5.87 -10.85
N ASN A 148 -1.80 -6.22 -12.09
CA ASN A 148 -1.28 -5.28 -13.07
C ASN A 148 -2.46 -5.04 -14.03
N HIS A 149 -2.92 -3.81 -14.21
CA HIS A 149 -4.09 -3.56 -15.04
C HIS A 149 -4.01 -2.18 -15.69
N SER A 150 -4.37 -2.09 -16.98
CA SER A 150 -4.55 -0.79 -17.64
C SER A 150 -5.83 -0.11 -17.16
N PHE A 151 -5.89 1.22 -17.31
CA PHE A 151 -7.10 1.97 -17.00
C PHE A 151 -8.29 1.48 -17.84
N ASP A 152 -8.11 1.27 -19.14
CA ASP A 152 -9.18 0.83 -20.02
C ASP A 152 -9.66 -0.59 -19.71
N ASN A 153 -8.76 -1.52 -19.35
CA ASN A 153 -9.17 -2.86 -18.95
C ASN A 153 -10.14 -2.82 -17.76
N ILE A 154 -9.89 -1.97 -16.77
CA ILE A 154 -10.77 -1.83 -15.60
C ILE A 154 -12.00 -0.97 -15.89
N PHE A 155 -11.87 0.17 -16.58
CA PHE A 155 -12.90 1.22 -16.59
C PHE A 155 -13.55 1.54 -17.95
N ALA A 156 -13.03 1.06 -19.08
CA ALA A 156 -13.59 1.45 -20.39
C ALA A 156 -15.06 1.07 -20.56
N MET A 157 -15.48 -0.05 -19.97
CA MET A 157 -16.86 -0.54 -20.02
C MET A 157 -17.63 -0.26 -18.71
N SER A 158 -17.15 0.66 -17.88
CA SER A 158 -17.78 1.01 -16.59
C SER A 158 -19.09 1.79 -16.73
N GLY A 159 -19.23 2.54 -17.83
CA GLY A 159 -20.33 3.50 -18.02
C GLY A 159 -20.22 4.77 -17.13
N ILE A 160 -19.07 5.02 -16.50
CA ILE A 160 -18.83 6.25 -15.72
C ILE A 160 -18.78 7.44 -16.70
N PRO A 161 -19.59 8.48 -16.52
CA PRO A 161 -19.62 9.61 -17.45
C PRO A 161 -18.37 10.47 -17.31
N GLY A 162 -17.81 10.91 -18.44
CA GLY A 162 -16.76 11.93 -18.50
C GLY A 162 -15.33 11.41 -18.45
N ILE A 163 -15.12 10.11 -18.24
CA ILE A 163 -13.78 9.51 -18.39
C ILE A 163 -13.38 9.45 -19.85
N THR A 164 -12.10 9.64 -20.12
CA THR A 164 -11.43 9.31 -21.37
C THR A 164 -11.14 7.82 -21.35
N ALA A 165 -11.74 7.03 -22.23
CA ALA A 165 -11.53 5.59 -22.24
C ALA A 165 -11.76 4.98 -23.62
N ALA A 166 -11.27 3.76 -23.81
CA ALA A 166 -11.50 2.98 -25.02
C ALA A 166 -12.99 2.73 -25.27
N THR A 167 -13.33 2.56 -26.54
CA THR A 167 -14.65 2.19 -27.05
C THR A 167 -14.53 0.92 -27.88
N THR A 168 -15.66 0.29 -28.20
CA THR A 168 -15.67 -0.89 -29.10
C THR A 168 -15.27 -0.59 -30.55
N ASN A 169 -14.91 0.65 -30.89
CA ASN A 169 -14.34 1.01 -32.18
C ASN A 169 -12.80 0.98 -32.18
N ASP A 170 -12.19 0.96 -31.00
CA ASP A 170 -10.75 0.86 -30.84
C ASP A 170 -10.31 -0.59 -31.09
N SER A 171 -9.17 -0.77 -31.75
CA SER A 171 -8.71 -2.10 -32.16
C SER A 171 -7.20 -2.18 -32.35
N ASN A 172 -6.68 -3.39 -32.31
CA ASN A 172 -5.35 -3.76 -32.78
C ASN A 172 -5.47 -4.80 -33.90
N THR A 173 -4.41 -4.98 -34.68
CA THR A 173 -4.39 -5.94 -35.80
C THR A 173 -3.16 -6.82 -35.71
N TYR A 174 -3.35 -8.14 -35.85
CA TYR A 174 -2.26 -9.11 -35.91
C TYR A 174 -2.58 -10.22 -36.92
N LYS A 175 -1.64 -10.52 -37.83
CA LYS A 175 -1.79 -11.54 -38.89
C LYS A 175 -3.13 -11.48 -39.66
N GLU A 176 -3.55 -10.26 -40.01
CA GLU A 176 -4.81 -9.94 -40.71
C GLU A 176 -6.08 -9.97 -39.85
N ASP A 177 -6.01 -10.51 -38.63
CA ASP A 177 -7.12 -10.50 -37.67
C ASP A 177 -7.20 -9.16 -36.94
N VAL A 178 -8.43 -8.65 -36.79
CA VAL A 178 -8.73 -7.39 -36.09
C VAL A 178 -9.32 -7.72 -34.73
N TYR A 179 -8.64 -7.27 -33.68
CA TYR A 179 -9.03 -7.46 -32.28
C TYR A 179 -9.63 -6.15 -31.77
N ASN A 180 -10.96 -6.07 -31.74
CA ASN A 180 -11.66 -4.89 -31.23
C ASN A 180 -11.78 -4.96 -29.71
N VAL A 181 -11.74 -3.80 -29.06
CA VAL A 181 -12.06 -3.69 -27.64
C VAL A 181 -13.48 -4.19 -27.39
N GLN A 182 -13.66 -5.02 -26.35
CA GLN A 182 -14.96 -5.62 -26.04
C GLN A 182 -15.16 -5.86 -24.54
N ALA A 183 -16.41 -6.09 -24.14
CA ALA A 183 -16.76 -6.65 -22.84
C ALA A 183 -17.17 -8.14 -23.00
N SER A 184 -16.96 -9.01 -22.03
CA SER A 184 -16.28 -8.80 -20.74
C SER A 184 -14.91 -9.48 -20.75
N ALA A 185 -13.92 -8.87 -20.08
CA ALA A 185 -12.64 -9.51 -19.78
C ALA A 185 -12.83 -10.88 -19.09
N PRO A 186 -11.93 -11.85 -19.32
CA PRO A 186 -11.97 -13.14 -18.65
C PRO A 186 -11.78 -12.97 -17.12
N VAL A 187 -12.15 -14.00 -16.36
CA VAL A 187 -11.96 -14.01 -14.90
C VAL A 187 -10.48 -13.94 -14.53
N SER A 188 -9.64 -14.59 -15.32
CA SER A 188 -8.18 -14.58 -15.21
C SER A 188 -7.61 -14.85 -16.60
N MET A 189 -6.48 -14.23 -16.94
CA MET A 189 -5.76 -14.47 -18.18
C MET A 189 -5.19 -15.90 -18.22
N PRO A 190 -5.26 -16.60 -19.37
CA PRO A 190 -4.75 -17.96 -19.51
C PRO A 190 -3.21 -18.05 -19.58
N SER A 191 -2.56 -16.93 -19.85
CA SER A 191 -1.11 -16.72 -19.82
C SER A 191 -0.83 -15.28 -19.42
N ASP A 192 0.32 -15.04 -18.80
CA ASP A 192 0.75 -13.71 -18.38
C ASP A 192 1.16 -12.87 -19.61
N PRO A 193 0.49 -11.75 -19.91
CA PRO A 193 0.88 -10.91 -21.03
C PRO A 193 2.24 -10.25 -20.77
N GLY A 194 3.10 -10.20 -21.79
CA GLY A 194 4.42 -9.58 -21.66
C GLY A 194 4.34 -8.13 -21.22
N HIS A 195 5.14 -7.74 -20.23
CA HIS A 195 5.17 -6.37 -19.71
C HIS A 195 6.60 -5.87 -19.39
N GLU A 196 7.61 -6.55 -19.94
CA GLU A 196 8.99 -6.04 -19.96
C GLU A 196 9.12 -4.88 -20.97
N PHE A 197 10.20 -4.09 -20.85
CA PHE A 197 10.40 -2.88 -21.67
C PHE A 197 10.17 -3.08 -23.18
N ASN A 198 10.68 -4.20 -23.73
CA ASN A 198 10.53 -4.50 -25.16
C ASN A 198 9.11 -4.96 -25.52
N ASP A 199 8.39 -5.62 -24.60
CA ASP A 199 6.98 -5.95 -24.81
C ASP A 199 6.16 -4.66 -24.89
N VAL A 200 6.39 -3.74 -23.95
CA VAL A 200 5.68 -2.45 -23.90
C VAL A 200 6.05 -1.55 -25.08
N LEU A 201 7.28 -1.64 -25.57
CA LEU A 201 7.70 -1.00 -26.82
C LEU A 201 6.87 -1.49 -28.02
N GLU A 202 6.70 -2.81 -28.17
CA GLU A 202 5.85 -3.36 -29.21
C GLU A 202 4.40 -2.90 -29.03
N GLN A 203 3.88 -2.98 -27.81
CA GLN A 203 2.51 -2.57 -27.48
C GLN A 203 2.23 -1.12 -27.89
N LEU A 204 3.10 -0.20 -27.48
CA LEU A 204 2.92 1.23 -27.71
C LEU A 204 3.20 1.67 -29.14
N THR A 205 4.05 0.96 -29.90
CA THR A 205 4.55 1.46 -31.20
C THR A 205 4.16 0.59 -32.39
N GLY A 206 3.77 -0.67 -32.15
CA GLY A 206 3.59 -1.69 -33.19
C GLY A 206 4.91 -2.23 -33.77
N GLY A 207 6.06 -1.85 -33.21
CA GLY A 207 7.39 -2.28 -33.65
C GLY A 207 8.31 -2.64 -32.48
N SER A 208 9.38 -3.38 -32.76
CA SER A 208 10.19 -4.04 -31.71
C SER A 208 11.61 -3.48 -31.52
N ASP A 209 12.01 -2.42 -32.23
CA ASP A 209 13.40 -1.93 -32.21
C ASP A 209 13.54 -0.58 -31.50
N PHE A 210 13.96 -0.60 -30.23
CA PHE A 210 14.40 0.61 -29.53
C PHE A 210 15.88 0.87 -29.83
N VAL A 211 16.18 2.06 -30.35
CA VAL A 211 17.57 2.46 -30.60
C VAL A 211 18.13 3.09 -29.33
N LYS A 212 19.10 2.40 -28.71
CA LYS A 212 19.73 2.83 -27.46
C LYS A 212 20.14 4.30 -27.45
N GLY A 213 19.62 5.06 -26.48
CA GLY A 213 19.90 6.48 -26.28
C GLY A 213 19.17 7.43 -27.24
N GLN A 214 18.23 6.93 -28.05
CA GLN A 214 17.30 7.77 -28.81
C GLN A 214 16.02 8.02 -27.99
N PRO A 215 15.26 9.09 -28.31
CA PRO A 215 13.93 9.28 -27.74
C PRO A 215 13.03 8.08 -28.01
N TYR A 216 12.02 7.90 -27.16
CA TYR A 216 11.01 6.86 -27.36
C TYR A 216 10.33 7.02 -28.74
N PRO A 217 10.08 5.92 -29.48
CA PRO A 217 9.48 6.01 -30.81
C PRO A 217 8.05 6.58 -30.76
N THR A 218 7.51 6.88 -31.94
CA THR A 218 6.12 7.37 -32.05
C THR A 218 5.15 6.31 -31.54
N ILE A 219 4.32 6.71 -30.58
CA ILE A 219 3.32 5.87 -29.94
C ILE A 219 2.01 5.94 -30.74
N ASN A 220 1.42 4.77 -30.98
CA ASN A 220 0.13 4.58 -31.65
C ASN A 220 -0.73 3.48 -30.99
N ASN A 221 -0.26 2.87 -29.90
CA ASN A 221 -0.94 1.81 -29.14
C ASN A 221 -1.43 0.64 -30.01
N SER A 222 -0.67 0.27 -31.06
CA SER A 222 -1.14 -0.67 -32.09
C SER A 222 -0.70 -2.12 -31.93
N GLY A 223 0.22 -2.41 -30.99
CA GLY A 223 0.89 -3.71 -30.90
C GLY A 223 0.54 -4.57 -29.68
N PHE A 224 -0.52 -4.25 -28.93
CA PHE A 224 -0.92 -5.05 -27.76
C PHE A 224 -1.32 -6.47 -28.14
N ALA A 225 -2.12 -6.62 -29.19
CA ALA A 225 -2.50 -7.94 -29.68
C ALA A 225 -1.30 -8.74 -30.25
N SER A 226 -0.37 -8.08 -30.96
CA SER A 226 0.80 -8.76 -31.53
C SER A 226 1.81 -9.18 -30.45
N SER A 227 2.04 -8.30 -29.47
CA SER A 227 2.89 -8.57 -28.31
C SER A 227 2.33 -9.75 -27.52
N TYR A 228 1.04 -9.72 -27.15
CA TYR A 228 0.45 -10.82 -26.39
C TYR A 228 0.45 -12.14 -27.17
N ALA A 229 0.19 -12.11 -28.47
CA ALA A 229 0.18 -13.32 -29.31
C ALA A 229 1.54 -13.99 -29.48
N THR A 230 2.65 -13.35 -29.07
CA THR A 230 4.01 -13.85 -29.34
C THR A 230 4.94 -13.82 -28.13
N SER A 231 4.67 -12.99 -27.14
CA SER A 231 5.56 -12.83 -25.99
C SER A 231 5.60 -14.08 -25.11
N THR A 232 6.78 -14.31 -24.55
CA THR A 232 7.10 -15.40 -23.61
C THR A 232 8.10 -14.93 -22.54
N THR A 233 8.13 -13.62 -22.31
CA THR A 233 9.02 -12.98 -21.33
C THR A 233 8.64 -13.37 -19.91
N GLU A 234 7.34 -13.43 -19.63
CA GLU A 234 6.78 -13.77 -18.32
C GLU A 234 6.66 -15.27 -18.03
N TYR A 235 6.58 -15.60 -16.73
CA TYR A 235 6.42 -16.98 -16.26
C TYR A 235 4.95 -17.30 -15.97
N PRO A 236 4.44 -18.48 -16.41
CA PRO A 236 5.12 -19.49 -17.20
C PRO A 236 5.37 -19.02 -18.65
N LYS A 237 6.57 -19.26 -19.19
CA LYS A 237 7.02 -18.82 -20.53
C LYS A 237 6.23 -19.44 -21.67
N LYS A 238 4.99 -18.98 -21.84
CA LYS A 238 3.98 -19.59 -22.68
C LYS A 238 3.08 -18.49 -23.27
N ALA A 239 3.05 -18.43 -24.59
CA ALA A 239 2.12 -17.57 -25.32
C ALA A 239 0.68 -18.13 -25.24
N PRO A 240 -0.35 -17.27 -25.38
CA PRO A 240 -1.75 -17.67 -25.41
C PRO A 240 -2.06 -18.56 -26.63
N SER A 241 -3.23 -19.20 -26.60
CA SER A 241 -3.79 -19.78 -27.82
C SER A 241 -4.26 -18.65 -28.75
N PRO A 242 -4.36 -18.88 -30.08
CA PRO A 242 -4.84 -17.87 -31.02
C PRO A 242 -6.22 -17.29 -30.67
N GLU A 243 -7.11 -18.11 -30.11
CA GLU A 243 -8.44 -17.71 -29.66
C GLU A 243 -8.44 -16.81 -28.41
N ASP A 244 -7.40 -16.91 -27.57
CA ASP A 244 -7.27 -16.12 -26.34
C ASP A 244 -6.61 -14.75 -26.58
N VAL A 245 -6.05 -14.48 -27.76
CA VAL A 245 -5.36 -13.20 -28.05
C VAL A 245 -6.27 -11.99 -27.85
N ILE A 246 -7.58 -12.15 -28.05
CA ILE A 246 -8.58 -11.10 -27.84
C ILE A 246 -8.70 -10.66 -26.35
N ASP A 247 -8.26 -11.49 -25.41
CA ASP A 247 -8.40 -11.20 -23.98
C ASP A 247 -7.63 -9.94 -23.56
N VAL A 248 -6.48 -9.66 -24.19
CA VAL A 248 -5.68 -8.44 -23.92
C VAL A 248 -6.42 -7.15 -24.30
N MET A 249 -7.39 -7.24 -25.22
CA MET A 249 -8.23 -6.14 -25.67
C MET A 249 -9.57 -6.09 -24.91
N SER A 250 -9.84 -7.05 -24.04
CA SER A 250 -11.14 -7.17 -23.36
C SER A 250 -11.14 -6.40 -22.04
N CYS A 251 -12.25 -5.74 -21.73
CA CYS A 251 -12.41 -4.89 -20.54
C CYS A 251 -13.50 -5.45 -19.62
N PHE A 252 -13.38 -5.23 -18.32
CA PHE A 252 -14.41 -5.61 -17.36
C PHE A 252 -15.66 -4.73 -17.52
N ASP A 253 -16.85 -5.34 -17.39
CA ASP A 253 -18.04 -4.58 -16.96
C ASP A 253 -17.84 -4.25 -15.49
N THR A 254 -17.14 -3.14 -15.23
CA THR A 254 -16.67 -2.74 -13.90
C THR A 254 -17.82 -2.72 -12.89
N ARG A 255 -19.00 -2.26 -13.30
CA ARG A 255 -20.14 -2.12 -12.40
C ARG A 255 -20.62 -3.46 -11.86
N THR A 256 -20.56 -4.52 -12.66
CA THR A 256 -21.09 -5.84 -12.30
C THR A 256 -20.02 -6.83 -11.87
N GLN A 257 -18.79 -6.69 -12.39
CA GLN A 257 -17.65 -7.57 -12.09
C GLN A 257 -16.74 -7.00 -11.00
N LEU A 258 -16.60 -5.67 -10.91
CA LEU A 258 -15.69 -4.97 -9.98
C LEU A 258 -16.44 -3.89 -9.17
N PRO A 259 -17.51 -4.27 -8.43
CA PRO A 259 -18.41 -3.31 -7.81
C PRO A 259 -17.75 -2.43 -6.72
N VAL A 260 -16.66 -2.88 -6.09
CA VAL A 260 -15.94 -2.12 -5.05
C VAL A 260 -15.17 -0.97 -5.69
N ILE A 261 -14.29 -1.24 -6.65
CA ILE A 261 -13.53 -0.17 -7.32
C ILE A 261 -14.45 0.77 -8.12
N TYR A 262 -15.56 0.25 -8.67
CA TYR A 262 -16.62 1.06 -9.29
C TYR A 262 -17.28 2.02 -8.28
N ASN A 263 -17.58 1.55 -7.06
CA ASN A 263 -18.11 2.40 -5.99
C ASN A 263 -17.09 3.48 -5.60
N LEU A 264 -15.82 3.12 -5.42
CA LEU A 264 -14.77 4.10 -5.13
C LEU A 264 -14.68 5.17 -6.22
N ALA A 265 -14.66 4.77 -7.50
CA ALA A 265 -14.56 5.69 -8.64
C ALA A 265 -15.76 6.63 -8.77
N THR A 266 -16.97 6.13 -8.52
CA THR A 266 -18.21 6.93 -8.66
C THR A 266 -18.54 7.76 -7.42
N GLU A 267 -18.01 7.39 -6.26
CA GLU A 267 -18.22 8.13 -5.02
C GLU A 267 -17.13 9.17 -4.76
N PHE A 268 -15.94 9.04 -5.34
CA PHE A 268 -14.82 9.96 -5.12
C PHE A 268 -14.25 10.51 -6.44
N ALA A 269 -12.91 10.62 -6.56
CA ALA A 269 -12.25 11.05 -7.78
C ALA A 269 -11.61 9.87 -8.51
N ILE A 270 -12.03 9.63 -9.75
CA ILE A 270 -11.30 8.77 -10.70
C ILE A 270 -10.32 9.64 -11.49
N CYS A 271 -9.05 9.22 -11.53
CA CYS A 271 -7.99 9.88 -12.29
C CYS A 271 -7.78 9.13 -13.59
N ASP A 272 -8.21 9.70 -14.72
CA ASP A 272 -8.18 9.05 -16.03
C ASP A 272 -6.92 9.35 -16.84
N HIS A 273 -5.90 9.96 -16.22
CA HIS A 273 -4.58 10.22 -16.81
C HIS A 273 -3.45 9.94 -15.81
N TRP A 274 -3.58 8.87 -15.02
CA TRP A 274 -2.50 8.35 -14.17
C TRP A 274 -1.72 7.26 -14.91
N HIS A 275 -0.44 7.50 -15.17
CA HIS A 275 0.42 6.60 -15.94
C HIS A 275 1.41 5.85 -15.06
N SER A 276 1.82 4.66 -15.48
CA SER A 276 3.06 4.10 -14.97
C SER A 276 4.22 5.04 -15.31
N SER A 277 5.24 5.08 -14.47
CA SER A 277 6.30 6.10 -14.57
C SER A 277 7.23 5.87 -15.76
N ILE A 278 7.35 4.64 -16.22
CA ILE A 278 8.08 4.27 -17.45
C ILE A 278 7.31 3.21 -18.25
N PRO A 279 7.54 3.10 -19.56
CA PRO A 279 7.06 1.97 -20.36
C PRO A 279 7.91 0.74 -20.01
N GLY A 280 7.37 -0.16 -19.21
CA GLY A 280 8.11 -1.34 -18.75
C GLY A 280 7.57 -1.88 -17.43
N PRO A 281 8.35 -2.72 -16.75
CA PRO A 281 7.83 -3.69 -15.81
C PRO A 281 7.58 -3.12 -14.41
N THR A 282 7.07 -3.99 -13.54
CA THR A 282 6.76 -3.78 -12.12
C THR A 282 7.87 -3.07 -11.34
N TRP A 283 9.11 -3.59 -11.36
CA TRP A 283 10.18 -3.13 -10.47
C TRP A 283 10.54 -1.64 -10.62
N PRO A 284 10.92 -1.15 -11.82
CA PRO A 284 11.14 0.28 -12.02
C PRO A 284 9.93 1.12 -11.60
N ASN A 285 8.71 0.71 -11.95
CA ASN A 285 7.50 1.47 -11.65
C ASN A 285 7.22 1.55 -10.14
N ARG A 286 7.36 0.46 -9.38
CA ARG A 286 7.29 0.46 -7.92
C ARG A 286 8.40 1.30 -7.28
N PHE A 287 9.60 1.33 -7.87
CA PHE A 287 10.66 2.22 -7.40
C PHE A 287 10.30 3.70 -7.52
N PHE A 288 9.63 4.12 -8.61
CA PHE A 288 9.21 5.50 -8.76
C PHE A 288 8.24 5.98 -7.66
N VAL A 289 7.36 5.12 -7.15
CA VAL A 289 6.45 5.45 -6.04
C VAL A 289 7.21 5.83 -4.76
N HIS A 290 8.38 5.23 -4.55
CA HIS A 290 9.15 5.40 -3.31
C HIS A 290 10.37 6.30 -3.44
N GLY A 291 10.89 6.49 -4.66
CA GLY A 291 12.13 7.22 -4.92
C GLY A 291 12.00 8.34 -5.94
N ALA A 292 10.84 8.52 -6.58
CA ALA A 292 10.66 9.37 -7.76
C ALA A 292 11.72 9.12 -8.85
N SER A 293 12.23 7.89 -8.89
CA SER A 293 13.28 7.39 -9.78
C SER A 293 13.29 5.87 -9.66
N SER A 294 13.76 5.20 -10.70
CA SER A 294 14.12 3.78 -10.66
C SER A 294 15.63 3.56 -10.43
N ALA A 295 16.39 4.60 -10.09
CA ALA A 295 17.87 4.59 -10.09
C ALA A 295 18.46 4.05 -11.41
N GLY A 296 17.86 4.46 -12.53
CA GLY A 296 18.29 4.11 -13.88
C GLY A 296 17.84 2.76 -14.39
N PHE A 297 17.11 1.97 -13.61
CA PHE A 297 16.50 0.73 -14.11
C PHE A 297 15.38 1.07 -15.10
N ASP A 298 15.52 0.61 -16.35
CA ASP A 298 14.51 0.69 -17.41
C ASP A 298 13.94 -0.69 -17.76
N ASP A 299 14.31 -1.70 -16.99
CA ASP A 299 14.02 -3.11 -17.22
C ASP A 299 14.04 -3.84 -15.87
N SER A 300 13.52 -5.06 -15.84
CA SER A 300 13.55 -5.90 -14.64
C SER A 300 14.99 -6.11 -14.15
N PRO A 301 15.24 -5.97 -12.83
CA PRO A 301 16.56 -6.21 -12.25
C PRO A 301 17.10 -7.61 -12.56
N LYS A 302 18.35 -7.66 -13.02
CA LYS A 302 19.11 -8.89 -13.28
C LYS A 302 19.86 -9.33 -12.02
N GLN A 303 20.17 -10.62 -11.94
CA GLN A 303 20.81 -11.21 -10.76
C GLN A 303 22.08 -10.46 -10.32
N ASP A 304 22.95 -10.06 -11.25
CA ASP A 304 24.18 -9.32 -10.95
C ASP A 304 23.92 -7.91 -10.39
N GLN A 305 22.88 -7.24 -10.87
CA GLN A 305 22.42 -5.97 -10.34
C GLN A 305 21.84 -6.14 -8.93
N MET A 306 21.08 -7.20 -8.67
CA MET A 306 20.47 -7.49 -7.36
C MET A 306 21.47 -7.96 -6.29
N LEU A 307 22.57 -8.61 -6.67
CA LEU A 307 23.65 -8.95 -5.73
C LEU A 307 24.20 -7.72 -4.99
N THR A 308 24.15 -6.55 -5.63
CA THR A 308 24.53 -5.31 -4.95
C THR A 308 23.56 -4.98 -3.81
N TRP A 309 22.25 -5.20 -3.97
CA TRP A 309 21.24 -4.94 -2.95
C TRP A 309 21.43 -5.84 -1.72
N GLU A 310 21.75 -7.11 -1.96
CA GLU A 310 22.04 -8.09 -0.91
C GLU A 310 23.26 -7.69 -0.06
N THR A 311 24.24 -7.00 -0.66
CA THR A 311 25.48 -6.60 0.01
C THR A 311 25.46 -5.16 0.55
N THR A 312 24.52 -4.32 0.12
CA THR A 312 24.42 -2.90 0.53
C THR A 312 23.26 -2.56 1.47
N ASP A 313 22.65 -3.57 2.12
CA ASP A 313 21.52 -3.43 3.05
C ASP A 313 20.20 -3.04 2.33
N GLY A 314 20.05 -3.42 1.06
CA GLY A 314 18.91 -3.11 0.19
C GLY A 314 19.23 -2.22 -1.01
N PHE A 315 18.22 -2.02 -1.86
CA PHE A 315 18.23 -1.12 -3.02
C PHE A 315 18.44 0.34 -2.59
N VAL A 316 19.34 1.05 -3.27
CA VAL A 316 19.76 2.41 -2.89
C VAL A 316 19.38 3.42 -3.98
N TYR A 317 18.51 4.36 -3.64
CA TYR A 317 18.30 5.55 -4.44
C TYR A 317 19.48 6.53 -4.28
N PRO A 318 19.96 7.16 -5.36
CA PRO A 318 21.02 8.18 -5.29
C PRO A 318 20.70 9.32 -4.32
N ASN A 319 19.43 9.71 -4.23
CA ASN A 319 18.96 10.83 -3.40
C ASN A 319 18.12 10.38 -2.18
N GLY A 320 18.11 9.08 -1.85
CA GLY A 320 17.27 8.51 -0.79
C GLY A 320 15.82 8.25 -1.23
N SER A 321 15.04 7.58 -0.37
CA SER A 321 13.61 7.30 -0.58
C SER A 321 12.72 8.27 0.20
N ILE A 322 11.42 8.26 -0.10
CA ILE A 322 10.40 8.99 0.65
C ILE A 322 10.36 8.56 2.12
N PHE A 323 10.60 7.29 2.43
CA PHE A 323 10.70 6.80 3.81
C PHE A 323 11.89 7.43 4.55
N GLN A 324 13.02 7.61 3.87
CA GLN A 324 14.16 8.32 4.45
C GLN A 324 13.83 9.81 4.68
N ARG A 325 13.15 10.48 3.75
CA ARG A 325 12.70 11.88 3.93
C ARG A 325 11.76 12.04 5.13
N LEU A 326 10.79 11.14 5.28
CA LEU A 326 9.86 11.14 6.42
C LEU A 326 10.63 10.92 7.73
N LYS A 327 11.54 9.96 7.77
CA LYS A 327 12.37 9.68 8.94
C LYS A 327 13.25 10.87 9.33
N ASP A 328 13.91 11.51 8.37
CA ASP A 328 14.74 12.70 8.61
C ASP A 328 13.93 13.89 9.14
N ALA A 329 12.66 13.98 8.74
CA ALA A 329 11.70 14.96 9.25
C ALA A 329 11.00 14.53 10.56
N ASN A 330 11.34 13.36 11.13
CA ASN A 330 10.68 12.77 12.30
C ASN A 330 9.16 12.58 12.11
N ILE A 331 8.74 12.33 10.87
CA ILE A 331 7.37 11.96 10.49
C ILE A 331 7.32 10.44 10.39
N GLN A 332 6.36 9.84 11.09
CA GLN A 332 6.22 8.39 11.14
C GLN A 332 5.42 7.87 9.95
N TYR A 333 5.83 6.70 9.45
CA TYR A 333 5.12 5.94 8.43
C TYR A 333 4.79 4.54 8.92
N ARG A 334 3.85 3.89 8.24
CA ARG A 334 3.49 2.48 8.45
C ARG A 334 3.43 1.76 7.12
N ILE A 335 3.82 0.49 7.11
CA ILE A 335 3.69 -0.39 5.95
C ILE A 335 2.88 -1.60 6.39
N TYR A 336 1.91 -2.00 5.57
CA TYR A 336 1.15 -3.23 5.77
C TYR A 336 1.25 -4.16 4.57
N ASN A 337 1.17 -5.46 4.84
CA ASN A 337 0.88 -6.50 3.87
C ASN A 337 -0.30 -7.36 4.37
N ASP A 338 -1.16 -7.86 3.48
CA ASP A 338 -2.36 -8.62 3.86
C ASP A 338 -2.14 -10.13 4.03
N ALA A 339 -0.90 -10.59 4.25
CA ALA A 339 -0.65 -11.98 4.63
C ALA A 339 -1.14 -12.30 6.05
N GLN A 340 -1.72 -13.49 6.19
CA GLN A 340 -2.08 -14.10 7.47
C GLN A 340 -0.82 -14.42 8.28
N VAL A 341 -0.78 -13.92 9.52
CA VAL A 341 0.30 -14.23 10.46
C VAL A 341 -0.13 -15.22 11.55
N GLN A 342 -1.43 -15.50 11.67
CA GLN A 342 -2.00 -16.52 12.57
C GLN A 342 -3.26 -17.17 11.97
N PRO A 343 -3.29 -18.51 11.81
CA PRO A 343 -2.13 -19.43 11.89
C PRO A 343 -1.05 -19.01 10.86
N LYS A 344 0.24 -19.34 11.10
CA LYS A 344 1.40 -18.93 10.26
C LYS A 344 1.40 -19.60 8.87
N THR A 345 0.37 -19.36 8.09
CA THR A 345 0.19 -19.91 6.75
C THR A 345 0.63 -18.92 5.68
N TYR A 346 0.74 -17.64 6.02
CA TYR A 346 1.16 -16.55 5.13
C TYR A 346 0.23 -16.32 3.94
N LEU A 347 -0.95 -16.93 3.92
CA LEU A 347 -1.92 -16.80 2.84
C LEU A 347 -2.60 -15.42 2.86
N SER A 348 -3.15 -14.98 1.73
CA SER A 348 -3.93 -13.74 1.69
C SER A 348 -5.09 -13.76 2.70
N LEU A 349 -5.33 -12.63 3.36
CA LEU A 349 -6.53 -12.40 4.20
C LEU A 349 -7.82 -12.27 3.38
N TYR A 350 -7.72 -11.93 2.09
CA TYR A 350 -8.85 -11.43 1.31
C TYR A 350 -9.22 -12.28 0.09
N SER A 351 -8.34 -13.17 -0.37
CA SER A 351 -8.67 -14.13 -1.44
C SER A 351 -9.86 -15.03 -1.05
N ASP A 352 -10.65 -15.47 -2.04
CA ASP A 352 -11.68 -16.51 -1.89
C ASP A 352 -11.14 -17.94 -2.08
N GLN A 353 -9.88 -18.07 -2.54
CA GLN A 353 -9.14 -19.33 -2.66
C GLN A 353 -7.74 -19.20 -2.03
N PRO A 354 -7.62 -18.72 -0.77
CA PRO A 354 -6.33 -18.42 -0.15
C PRO A 354 -5.43 -19.65 -0.08
N GLU A 355 -5.98 -20.86 -0.03
CA GLU A 355 -5.24 -22.12 -0.03
C GLU A 355 -4.43 -22.39 -1.30
N ARG A 356 -4.68 -21.63 -2.37
CA ARG A 356 -3.88 -21.68 -3.60
C ARG A 356 -2.68 -20.73 -3.56
N GLY A 357 -2.64 -19.78 -2.63
CA GLY A 357 -1.51 -18.87 -2.44
C GLY A 357 -0.31 -19.59 -1.82
N THR A 358 0.85 -18.92 -1.84
CA THR A 358 2.10 -19.48 -1.31
C THR A 358 2.88 -18.46 -0.47
N PRO A 359 3.81 -18.91 0.39
CA PRO A 359 4.66 -18.01 1.19
C PRO A 359 5.46 -17.00 0.35
N LEU A 360 5.85 -17.33 -0.89
CA LEU A 360 6.48 -16.34 -1.77
C LEU A 360 5.57 -15.14 -2.07
N GLY A 361 4.25 -15.35 -2.19
CA GLY A 361 3.28 -14.28 -2.39
C GLY A 361 3.14 -13.32 -1.21
N ALA A 362 3.59 -13.73 -0.02
CA ALA A 362 3.56 -12.93 1.20
C ALA A 362 4.78 -12.01 1.36
N VAL A 363 5.74 -12.04 0.42
CA VAL A 363 6.97 -11.24 0.52
C VAL A 363 6.73 -9.84 -0.06
N PRO A 364 6.70 -8.79 0.77
CA PRO A 364 6.43 -7.43 0.31
C PRO A 364 7.63 -6.86 -0.45
N GLN A 365 7.38 -6.30 -1.65
CA GLN A 365 8.41 -5.78 -2.54
C GLN A 365 9.13 -4.56 -1.96
N VAL A 366 8.43 -3.69 -1.23
CA VAL A 366 8.99 -2.52 -0.55
C VAL A 366 10.12 -2.88 0.43
N ALA A 367 10.18 -4.12 0.94
CA ALA A 367 11.27 -4.59 1.79
C ALA A 367 12.64 -4.67 1.07
N ALA A 368 12.65 -4.57 -0.27
CA ALA A 368 13.87 -4.45 -1.06
C ALA A 368 14.64 -3.15 -0.75
N LEU A 369 13.94 -2.10 -0.35
CA LEU A 369 14.54 -0.77 -0.19
C LEU A 369 15.48 -0.69 1.00
N LYS A 370 16.59 0.03 0.81
CA LYS A 370 17.50 0.35 1.90
C LYS A 370 16.82 1.19 2.96
N GLY A 371 17.09 0.84 4.23
CA GLY A 371 16.56 1.55 5.39
C GLY A 371 15.19 1.05 5.85
N LEU A 372 14.59 0.11 5.10
CA LEU A 372 13.43 -0.65 5.52
C LEU A 372 13.86 -2.07 5.88
N SER A 373 13.30 -2.59 6.97
CA SER A 373 13.41 -3.97 7.38
C SER A 373 12.03 -4.62 7.34
N VAL A 374 11.98 -5.96 7.28
CA VAL A 374 10.74 -6.71 7.41
C VAL A 374 10.01 -6.45 8.74
N PHE A 375 10.74 -5.98 9.77
CA PHE A 375 10.14 -5.55 11.03
C PHE A 375 9.37 -4.23 10.94
N ASP A 376 9.52 -3.47 9.86
CA ASP A 376 8.76 -2.23 9.62
C ASP A 376 7.40 -2.51 8.93
N ILE A 377 7.15 -3.77 8.55
CA ILE A 377 5.98 -4.20 7.78
C ILE A 377 5.08 -5.03 8.68
N GLU A 378 3.84 -4.60 8.88
CA GLU A 378 2.86 -5.32 9.71
C GLU A 378 1.82 -6.06 8.88
N SER A 379 1.14 -7.04 9.51
CA SER A 379 -0.01 -7.67 8.88
C SER A 379 -1.22 -6.73 8.89
N LEU A 380 -1.93 -6.63 7.76
CA LEU A 380 -3.16 -5.86 7.65
C LEU A 380 -4.31 -6.43 8.51
N GLN A 381 -4.14 -7.63 9.09
CA GLN A 381 -5.11 -8.26 9.99
C GLN A 381 -5.52 -7.35 11.16
N HIS A 382 -4.60 -6.51 11.64
CA HIS A 382 -4.85 -5.60 12.77
C HIS A 382 -5.19 -4.17 12.33
N PHE A 383 -5.25 -3.89 11.03
CA PHE A 383 -5.37 -2.52 10.51
C PHE A 383 -6.61 -1.76 11.01
N ALA A 384 -7.77 -2.44 11.01
CA ALA A 384 -9.00 -1.84 11.52
C ALA A 384 -8.88 -1.48 13.01
N ASP A 385 -8.28 -2.35 13.82
CA ASP A 385 -8.07 -2.15 15.25
C ASP A 385 -7.02 -1.06 15.55
N ASP A 386 -5.97 -0.98 14.73
CA ASP A 386 -4.94 0.06 14.81
C ASP A 386 -5.55 1.45 14.59
N LEU A 387 -6.49 1.57 13.64
CA LEU A 387 -7.18 2.83 13.34
C LEU A 387 -8.26 3.20 14.38
N GLN A 388 -8.62 2.32 15.31
CA GLN A 388 -9.49 2.66 16.45
C GLN A 388 -8.69 3.21 17.66
N GLN A 389 -7.37 3.32 17.52
CA GLN A 389 -6.45 3.77 18.56
C GLN A 389 -5.64 4.97 18.06
N PRO A 390 -4.80 5.63 18.91
CA PRO A 390 -3.87 6.64 18.45
C PRO A 390 -2.99 6.11 17.31
N TYR A 391 -3.11 6.72 16.13
CA TYR A 391 -2.46 6.28 14.91
C TYR A 391 -1.49 7.37 14.46
N PRO A 392 -0.22 7.33 14.90
CA PRO A 392 0.73 8.43 14.73
C PRO A 392 1.37 8.49 13.33
N PHE A 393 0.91 7.66 12.39
CA PHE A 393 1.53 7.49 11.08
C PHE A 393 0.86 8.39 10.03
N SER A 394 1.59 9.38 9.54
CA SER A 394 1.07 10.31 8.54
C SER A 394 1.05 9.73 7.13
N TYR A 395 1.89 8.73 6.86
CA TYR A 395 1.91 7.98 5.61
C TYR A 395 1.78 6.48 5.86
N THR A 396 0.85 5.82 5.17
CA THR A 396 0.64 4.37 5.23
C THR A 396 0.67 3.79 3.83
N PHE A 397 1.56 2.84 3.58
CA PHE A 397 1.64 2.09 2.32
C PHE A 397 1.15 0.66 2.54
N ILE A 398 0.31 0.16 1.65
CA ILE A 398 -0.33 -1.14 1.75
C ILE A 398 -0.01 -1.93 0.49
N GLU A 399 0.66 -3.07 0.66
CA GLU A 399 0.93 -4.02 -0.41
C GLU A 399 0.04 -5.26 -0.32
N PRO A 400 -0.46 -5.77 -1.45
CA PRO A 400 -1.22 -7.01 -1.50
C PRO A 400 -0.31 -8.25 -1.40
N HIS A 401 -0.96 -9.41 -1.25
CA HIS A 401 -0.38 -10.73 -1.34
C HIS A 401 -0.42 -11.16 -2.82
N TYR A 402 0.71 -11.56 -3.37
CA TYR A 402 0.88 -11.84 -4.81
C TYR A 402 0.44 -13.26 -5.22
N GLY A 403 -0.24 -13.99 -4.32
CA GLY A 403 -0.75 -15.34 -4.58
C GLY A 403 0.36 -16.37 -4.75
N SER A 404 0.15 -17.37 -5.59
CA SER A 404 1.19 -18.34 -5.96
C SER A 404 2.14 -17.75 -7.01
N ALA A 405 2.98 -16.82 -6.58
CA ALA A 405 3.91 -16.09 -7.45
C ALA A 405 4.98 -16.99 -8.12
N SER A 406 5.06 -18.27 -7.74
CA SER A 406 5.92 -19.27 -8.39
C SER A 406 5.21 -20.11 -9.45
N THR A 407 3.88 -20.02 -9.58
CA THR A 407 3.10 -20.84 -10.53
C THR A 407 2.12 -20.01 -11.36
N ASP A 408 0.94 -19.73 -10.82
CA ASP A 408 -0.23 -19.23 -11.54
C ASP A 408 -0.81 -17.96 -10.89
N TYR A 409 -0.10 -17.38 -9.90
CA TYR A 409 -0.51 -16.23 -9.08
C TYR A 409 -1.82 -16.43 -8.30
N ALA A 410 -2.31 -17.67 -8.20
CA ALA A 410 -3.57 -17.95 -7.52
C ALA A 410 -3.58 -17.63 -6.03
N GLY A 411 -4.76 -17.28 -5.50
CA GLY A 411 -4.95 -17.15 -4.06
C GLY A 411 -4.36 -15.86 -3.49
N GLY A 412 -4.19 -14.85 -4.34
CA GLY A 412 -3.69 -13.53 -3.98
C GLY A 412 -4.80 -12.49 -3.79
N SER A 413 -4.34 -11.26 -3.60
CA SER A 413 -5.16 -10.05 -3.54
C SER A 413 -4.57 -8.92 -4.40
N SER A 414 -3.51 -9.21 -5.17
CA SER A 414 -2.82 -8.20 -5.98
C SER A 414 -3.59 -7.81 -7.23
N GLN A 415 -4.50 -8.67 -7.71
CA GLN A 415 -5.14 -8.60 -9.04
C GLN A 415 -4.18 -8.80 -10.21
N HIS A 416 -3.07 -9.50 -10.00
CA HIS A 416 -2.22 -9.95 -11.11
C HIS A 416 -3.08 -10.62 -12.20
N PRO A 417 -2.89 -10.37 -13.51
CA PRO A 417 -3.82 -10.80 -14.56
C PRO A 417 -4.12 -12.31 -14.60
N MET A 418 -3.20 -13.16 -14.13
CA MET A 418 -3.41 -14.62 -14.04
C MET A 418 -4.19 -15.09 -12.80
N ASP A 419 -4.42 -14.22 -11.82
CA ASP A 419 -5.35 -14.42 -10.71
C ASP A 419 -6.73 -13.84 -11.06
N ASP A 420 -7.73 -14.14 -10.25
CA ASP A 420 -8.98 -13.38 -10.32
C ASP A 420 -8.92 -12.08 -9.50
N VAL A 421 -9.89 -11.21 -9.77
CA VAL A 421 -9.97 -9.87 -9.20
C VAL A 421 -10.64 -9.80 -7.83
N TYR A 422 -11.20 -10.91 -7.31
CA TYR A 422 -11.98 -10.91 -6.07
C TYR A 422 -11.13 -10.50 -4.87
N GLY A 423 -9.93 -11.07 -4.73
CA GLY A 423 -9.05 -10.80 -3.60
C GLY A 423 -8.68 -9.32 -3.49
N GLY A 424 -8.42 -8.67 -4.62
CA GLY A 424 -8.13 -7.23 -4.66
C GLY A 424 -9.35 -6.36 -4.36
N GLU A 425 -10.52 -6.69 -4.90
CA GLU A 425 -11.78 -5.99 -4.57
C GLU A 425 -12.07 -6.09 -3.06
N HIS A 426 -11.84 -7.26 -2.46
CA HIS A 426 -12.04 -7.47 -1.03
C HIS A 426 -10.99 -6.71 -0.18
N LEU A 427 -9.72 -6.67 -0.61
CA LEU A 427 -8.68 -5.83 0.01
C LEU A 427 -9.08 -4.34 0.00
N LEU A 428 -9.51 -3.82 -1.15
CA LEU A 428 -9.98 -2.43 -1.28
C LEU A 428 -11.18 -2.15 -0.37
N GLN A 429 -12.13 -3.09 -0.30
CA GLN A 429 -13.29 -2.98 0.59
C GLN A 429 -12.86 -2.90 2.06
N ALA A 430 -11.95 -3.77 2.50
CA ALA A 430 -11.46 -3.83 3.87
C ALA A 430 -10.68 -2.57 4.25
N VAL A 431 -9.78 -2.10 3.37
CA VAL A 431 -9.00 -0.87 3.58
C VAL A 431 -9.92 0.34 3.68
N TYR A 432 -10.86 0.49 2.73
CA TYR A 432 -11.83 1.59 2.79
C TYR A 432 -12.65 1.53 4.07
N ALA A 433 -13.19 0.37 4.43
CA ALA A 433 -14.03 0.21 5.61
C ALA A 433 -13.26 0.54 6.91
N ALA A 434 -12.00 0.12 7.03
CA ALA A 434 -11.16 0.43 8.18
C ALA A 434 -10.93 1.95 8.31
N ILE A 435 -10.56 2.62 7.21
CA ILE A 435 -10.32 4.07 7.19
C ILE A 435 -11.61 4.86 7.42
N ARG A 436 -12.69 4.49 6.73
CA ARG A 436 -14.00 5.17 6.77
C ARG A 436 -14.69 5.10 8.14
N ASN A 437 -14.48 4.00 8.87
CA ASN A 437 -15.02 3.80 10.21
C ASN A 437 -14.05 4.22 11.32
N SER A 438 -12.89 4.78 10.97
CA SER A 438 -11.94 5.32 11.93
C SER A 438 -12.29 6.76 12.34
N PRO A 439 -11.82 7.22 13.51
CA PRO A 439 -11.86 8.64 13.89
C PRO A 439 -11.05 9.58 12.98
N TYR A 440 -10.27 9.02 12.04
CA TYR A 440 -9.39 9.76 11.14
C TYR A 440 -10.01 10.08 9.78
N TRP A 441 -11.19 9.55 9.46
CA TRP A 441 -11.78 9.64 8.10
C TRP A 441 -11.80 11.07 7.54
N ASN A 442 -12.20 12.04 8.35
CA ASN A 442 -12.35 13.44 7.95
C ASN A 442 -11.04 14.14 7.57
N THR A 443 -9.89 13.58 7.94
CA THR A 443 -8.56 14.11 7.66
C THR A 443 -7.70 13.10 6.89
N SER A 444 -8.33 12.11 6.24
CA SER A 444 -7.66 11.05 5.49
C SER A 444 -7.78 11.26 3.98
N LEU A 445 -6.75 10.80 3.28
CA LEU A 445 -6.73 10.66 1.82
C LEU A 445 -6.25 9.24 1.47
N LEU A 446 -7.05 8.49 0.74
CA LEU A 446 -6.72 7.18 0.21
C LEU A 446 -6.42 7.30 -1.29
N ILE A 447 -5.30 6.76 -1.73
CA ILE A 447 -4.95 6.56 -3.14
C ILE A 447 -4.98 5.05 -3.41
N VAL A 448 -5.72 4.65 -4.43
CA VAL A 448 -5.67 3.30 -5.00
C VAL A 448 -5.05 3.44 -6.39
N THR A 449 -3.99 2.70 -6.67
CA THR A 449 -3.32 2.68 -7.97
C THR A 449 -2.74 1.29 -8.26
N TYR A 450 -2.24 1.09 -9.47
CA TYR A 450 -1.52 -0.11 -9.89
C TYR A 450 -0.07 0.27 -10.21
N ASP A 451 0.83 -0.70 -10.17
CA ASP A 451 2.24 -0.51 -10.52
C ASP A 451 2.43 -0.33 -12.04
N GLU A 452 1.83 -1.17 -12.87
CA GLU A 452 1.80 -1.03 -14.33
C GLU A 452 0.58 -1.76 -14.94
N HIS A 453 0.50 -1.84 -16.27
CA HIS A 453 -0.71 -2.23 -17.00
C HIS A 453 -0.84 -3.74 -17.27
N GLY A 454 0.20 -4.54 -17.05
CA GLY A 454 0.17 -5.99 -17.17
C GLY A 454 0.08 -6.49 -18.61
N GLY A 455 0.53 -5.67 -19.56
CA GLY A 455 0.38 -5.92 -20.99
C GLY A 455 -1.04 -5.74 -21.54
N LEU A 456 -2.02 -5.34 -20.71
CA LEU A 456 -3.41 -5.12 -21.11
C LEU A 456 -3.61 -3.80 -21.86
N TYR A 457 -4.50 -3.80 -22.86
CA TYR A 457 -4.68 -2.67 -23.78
C TYR A 457 -5.11 -1.37 -23.09
N ASP A 458 -4.57 -0.23 -23.55
CA ASP A 458 -5.09 1.10 -23.27
C ASP A 458 -5.10 1.96 -24.54
N SER A 459 -6.14 2.74 -24.73
CA SER A 459 -6.38 3.61 -25.87
C SER A 459 -5.66 4.96 -25.78
N VAL A 460 -5.26 5.38 -24.57
CA VAL A 460 -4.62 6.69 -24.36
C VAL A 460 -3.11 6.55 -24.49
N ALA A 461 -2.55 7.25 -25.48
CA ALA A 461 -1.11 7.31 -25.67
C ALA A 461 -0.43 8.00 -24.47
N PRO A 462 0.61 7.41 -23.87
CA PRO A 462 1.36 8.04 -22.79
C PRO A 462 1.98 9.39 -23.17
N GLY A 463 2.01 10.31 -22.20
CA GLY A 463 2.56 11.65 -22.36
C GLY A 463 4.06 11.77 -22.10
N THR A 464 4.60 12.96 -22.38
CA THR A 464 5.96 13.34 -21.97
C THR A 464 6.00 13.73 -20.49
N ILE A 465 7.08 13.37 -19.81
CA ILE A 465 7.31 13.55 -18.38
C ILE A 465 8.74 13.98 -18.13
N THR A 466 8.98 14.63 -17.00
CA THR A 466 10.32 15.08 -16.62
C THR A 466 11.19 13.88 -16.26
N ALA A 467 12.41 13.76 -16.78
CA ALA A 467 13.33 12.71 -16.31
C ALA A 467 13.79 12.98 -14.85
N PRO A 468 14.08 11.95 -14.03
CA PRO A 468 14.55 12.15 -12.65
C PRO A 468 15.79 13.03 -12.52
N GLY A 469 16.72 12.96 -13.48
CA GLY A 469 17.94 13.76 -13.48
C GLY A 469 18.95 13.37 -12.39
N ASP A 470 18.77 12.21 -11.75
CA ASP A 470 19.72 11.65 -10.81
C ASP A 470 20.86 10.91 -11.52
N LYS A 471 21.95 10.63 -10.79
CA LYS A 471 23.09 9.88 -11.30
C LYS A 471 22.96 8.43 -10.88
N PHE A 472 22.97 7.53 -11.86
CA PHE A 472 22.88 6.09 -11.64
C PHE A 472 23.98 5.32 -12.39
N PRO A 473 24.29 4.07 -11.98
CA PRO A 473 25.17 3.19 -12.73
C PRO A 473 24.62 2.93 -14.14
N ALA A 474 25.46 3.13 -15.16
CA ALA A 474 25.07 2.88 -16.56
C ALA A 474 24.61 1.44 -16.82
N ALA A 475 25.05 0.48 -15.98
CA ALA A 475 24.63 -0.91 -16.05
C ALA A 475 23.15 -1.14 -15.70
N ASN A 476 22.51 -0.21 -14.97
CA ASN A 476 21.08 -0.31 -14.63
C ASN A 476 20.20 -0.01 -15.83
N ASN A 477 20.68 0.84 -16.75
CA ASN A 477 19.96 1.28 -17.93
C ASN A 477 20.27 0.36 -19.12
N THR A 478 19.52 -0.75 -19.19
CA THR A 478 19.71 -1.83 -20.16
C THR A 478 19.52 -1.30 -21.59
N HIS A 479 18.39 -0.65 -21.85
CA HIS A 479 17.99 -0.21 -23.18
C HIS A 479 18.51 1.19 -23.52
N GLY A 480 18.93 1.96 -22.53
CA GLY A 480 19.35 3.35 -22.71
C GLY A 480 18.16 4.30 -22.80
N PHE A 481 17.07 3.98 -22.09
CA PHE A 481 15.91 4.83 -21.99
C PHE A 481 16.26 6.17 -21.32
N ASP A 482 15.65 7.26 -21.80
CA ASP A 482 15.94 8.62 -21.34
C ASP A 482 15.03 9.12 -20.21
N PHE A 483 14.03 8.30 -19.81
CA PHE A 483 13.07 8.58 -18.74
C PHE A 483 12.13 9.77 -19.01
N THR A 484 11.94 10.15 -20.27
CA THR A 484 11.10 11.30 -20.66
C THR A 484 9.70 10.93 -21.17
N THR A 485 9.39 9.64 -21.31
CA THR A 485 8.09 9.14 -21.83
C THR A 485 7.39 8.29 -20.79
N ALA A 486 6.12 8.59 -20.49
CA ALA A 486 5.36 7.83 -19.48
C ALA A 486 5.04 6.42 -19.98
N GLY A 487 4.76 5.51 -19.07
CA GLY A 487 4.23 4.20 -19.42
C GLY A 487 2.73 4.23 -19.65
N VAL A 488 2.16 3.05 -19.89
CA VAL A 488 0.73 2.87 -20.12
C VAL A 488 -0.07 3.38 -18.92
N ARG A 489 -1.26 3.89 -19.19
CA ARG A 489 -2.16 4.40 -18.16
C ARG A 489 -2.65 3.26 -17.26
N VAL A 490 -2.67 3.51 -15.95
CA VAL A 490 -3.15 2.59 -14.93
C VAL A 490 -4.39 3.16 -14.21
N PRO A 491 -5.25 2.33 -13.63
CA PRO A 491 -6.35 2.78 -12.80
C PRO A 491 -5.82 3.58 -11.60
N ALA A 492 -6.44 4.73 -11.32
CA ALA A 492 -6.15 5.49 -10.11
C ALA A 492 -7.41 6.16 -9.54
N ILE A 493 -7.60 6.03 -8.22
CA ILE A 493 -8.69 6.66 -7.48
C ILE A 493 -8.12 7.41 -6.28
N VAL A 494 -8.61 8.64 -6.06
CA VAL A 494 -8.33 9.42 -4.86
C VAL A 494 -9.62 9.59 -4.06
N ALA A 495 -9.64 9.03 -2.85
CA ALA A 495 -10.80 9.02 -1.95
C ALA A 495 -10.56 9.82 -0.68
N SER A 496 -11.45 10.78 -0.43
CA SER A 496 -11.48 11.61 0.77
C SER A 496 -12.88 12.25 0.90
N PRO A 497 -13.40 12.49 2.11
CA PRO A 497 -14.67 13.21 2.27
C PRO A 497 -14.54 14.70 1.89
N LEU A 498 -13.34 15.19 1.57
CA LEU A 498 -13.10 16.54 1.08
C LEU A 498 -13.16 16.66 -0.46
N ILE A 499 -13.46 15.55 -1.15
CA ILE A 499 -13.57 15.49 -2.62
C ILE A 499 -15.06 15.46 -3.02
N PRO A 500 -15.50 16.28 -3.99
CA PRO A 500 -16.84 16.19 -4.55
C PRO A 500 -17.14 14.79 -5.11
N LYS A 501 -18.38 14.32 -4.93
CA LYS A 501 -18.79 13.00 -5.42
C LYS A 501 -18.70 12.92 -6.96
N GLY A 502 -18.18 11.81 -7.47
CA GLY A 502 -18.14 11.50 -8.90
C GLY A 502 -17.23 12.44 -9.69
N THR A 503 -16.12 12.84 -9.09
CA THR A 503 -15.12 13.70 -9.73
C THR A 503 -14.36 12.88 -10.77
N VAL A 504 -14.19 13.43 -11.97
CA VAL A 504 -13.24 12.91 -12.97
C VAL A 504 -12.11 13.92 -13.10
N ASP A 505 -10.88 13.45 -12.96
CA ASP A 505 -9.68 14.27 -13.10
C ASP A 505 -8.78 13.74 -14.23
N SER A 506 -8.47 14.62 -15.17
CA SER A 506 -7.63 14.34 -16.35
C SER A 506 -6.25 15.00 -16.25
N THR A 507 -5.84 15.38 -15.05
CA THR A 507 -4.47 15.81 -14.77
C THR A 507 -3.51 14.65 -15.05
N LEU A 508 -2.40 14.93 -15.75
CA LEU A 508 -1.34 13.95 -15.97
C LEU A 508 -0.62 13.67 -14.65
N TYR A 509 -0.72 12.42 -14.19
CA TYR A 509 0.02 11.88 -13.06
C TYR A 509 0.88 10.70 -13.48
N ASP A 510 1.86 10.42 -12.63
CA ASP A 510 2.62 9.20 -12.62
C ASP A 510 2.92 8.79 -11.17
N HIS A 511 3.63 7.68 -10.95
CA HIS A 511 3.93 7.22 -9.59
C HIS A 511 4.73 8.20 -8.74
N ALA A 512 5.54 9.06 -9.36
CA ALA A 512 6.23 10.14 -8.65
C ALA A 512 5.30 11.24 -8.11
N SER A 513 4.02 11.23 -8.50
CA SER A 513 2.98 12.09 -7.92
C SER A 513 2.68 11.74 -6.46
N VAL A 514 2.97 10.51 -6.02
CA VAL A 514 2.86 10.09 -4.61
C VAL A 514 3.91 10.77 -3.72
N PRO A 515 5.24 10.64 -3.96
CA PRO A 515 6.23 11.36 -3.16
C PRO A 515 6.06 12.88 -3.26
N ALA A 516 5.73 13.43 -4.45
CA ALA A 516 5.45 14.86 -4.61
C ALA A 516 4.27 15.34 -3.74
N LEU A 517 3.23 14.51 -3.56
CA LEU A 517 2.12 14.81 -2.65
C LEU A 517 2.60 14.92 -1.20
N LEU A 518 3.36 13.93 -0.73
CA LEU A 518 3.85 13.88 0.64
C LEU A 518 4.83 15.04 0.94
N GLU A 519 5.66 15.39 -0.04
CA GLU A 519 6.54 16.56 0.00
C GLU A 519 5.77 17.86 0.16
N LYS A 520 4.73 18.08 -0.65
CA LYS A 520 3.89 19.28 -0.55
C LYS A 520 3.10 19.33 0.76
N LEU A 521 2.62 18.19 1.25
CA LEU A 521 1.87 18.12 2.51
C LEU A 521 2.74 18.48 3.71
N TRP A 522 3.99 18.03 3.78
CA TRP A 522 4.81 18.19 4.99
C TRP A 522 6.08 19.02 4.80
N GLY A 523 6.21 19.71 3.66
CA GLY A 523 7.34 20.58 3.36
C GLY A 523 8.67 19.82 3.24
N LEU A 524 8.63 18.60 2.71
CA LEU A 524 9.83 17.79 2.48
C LEU A 524 10.51 18.24 1.18
N PRO A 525 11.86 18.17 1.08
CA PRO A 525 12.55 18.47 -0.17
C PRO A 525 12.35 17.33 -1.18
N PRO A 526 12.23 17.64 -2.48
CA PRO A 526 12.05 16.63 -3.53
C PRO A 526 13.19 15.60 -3.55
N LEU A 527 12.88 14.39 -3.99
CA LEU A 527 13.87 13.34 -4.20
C LEU A 527 14.63 13.55 -5.50
N THR A 528 13.95 13.97 -6.58
CA THR A 528 14.55 14.14 -7.91
C THR A 528 13.98 15.36 -8.65
N GLN A 529 14.25 15.48 -9.95
CA GLN A 529 13.53 16.46 -10.78
C GLN A 529 12.13 15.97 -11.18
N ARG A 530 11.85 14.67 -11.01
CA ARG A 530 10.58 14.07 -11.39
C ARG A 530 9.45 14.58 -10.50
N ASP A 531 9.56 14.34 -9.20
CA ASP A 531 8.60 14.75 -8.18
C ASP A 531 8.55 16.26 -7.99
N ALA A 532 9.70 16.95 -8.13
CA ALA A 532 9.76 18.41 -8.11
C ALA A 532 8.84 19.07 -9.17
N ASN A 533 8.59 18.37 -10.29
CA ASN A 533 7.73 18.85 -11.38
C ASN A 533 6.42 18.05 -11.52
N ALA A 534 6.17 17.07 -10.65
CA ALA A 534 4.99 16.24 -10.72
C ALA A 534 3.73 16.98 -10.24
N ASN A 535 2.60 16.67 -10.88
CA ASN A 535 1.29 17.09 -10.41
C ASN A 535 0.94 16.33 -9.12
N THR A 536 0.04 16.90 -8.32
CA THR A 536 -0.42 16.28 -7.08
C THR A 536 -1.93 16.40 -6.96
N PRO A 537 -2.62 15.41 -6.37
CA PRO A 537 -4.08 15.40 -6.27
C PRO A 537 -4.65 16.39 -5.24
N LEU A 538 -3.83 17.27 -4.65
CA LEU A 538 -4.26 18.23 -3.63
C LEU A 538 -5.41 19.14 -4.10
N HIS A 539 -5.49 19.44 -5.40
CA HIS A 539 -6.54 20.28 -5.96
C HIS A 539 -7.93 19.61 -5.92
N LEU A 540 -7.99 18.28 -5.80
CA LEU A 540 -9.23 17.52 -5.68
C LEU A 540 -9.93 17.77 -4.33
N LEU A 541 -9.16 18.15 -3.30
CA LEU A 541 -9.62 18.49 -1.95
C LEU A 541 -10.29 19.89 -1.93
N SER A 542 -11.34 20.04 -2.73
CA SER A 542 -11.98 21.32 -3.01
C SER A 542 -13.15 21.66 -2.07
N LEU A 543 -13.62 20.71 -1.25
CA LEU A 543 -14.67 20.96 -0.27
C LEU A 543 -14.09 21.60 1.00
N ALA A 544 -14.73 22.65 1.48
CA ALA A 544 -14.34 23.33 2.72
C ALA A 544 -14.60 22.49 3.98
N THR A 545 -15.56 21.57 3.91
CA THR A 545 -15.96 20.67 5.01
C THR A 545 -16.12 19.25 4.49
N PRO A 546 -15.75 18.22 5.27
CA PRO A 546 -16.02 16.82 4.92
C PRO A 546 -17.52 16.60 4.64
N ARG A 547 -17.84 15.96 3.51
CA ARG A 547 -19.20 15.51 3.21
C ARG A 547 -19.44 14.10 3.75
N ASP A 548 -20.71 13.73 3.81
CA ASP A 548 -21.08 12.33 4.03
C ASP A 548 -20.67 11.46 2.82
N THR A 549 -20.24 10.26 3.13
CA THR A 549 -19.73 9.26 2.18
C THR A 549 -20.25 7.88 2.60
N PRO A 550 -20.34 6.90 1.68
CA PRO A 550 -20.87 5.58 2.03
C PRO A 550 -20.14 4.96 3.22
N SER A 551 -20.87 4.46 4.22
CA SER A 551 -20.29 3.78 5.38
C SER A 551 -19.67 2.42 5.03
N ALA A 552 -20.06 1.85 3.88
CA ALA A 552 -19.51 0.64 3.31
C ALA A 552 -19.60 0.73 1.77
N LEU A 553 -18.70 0.02 1.09
CA LEU A 553 -18.77 -0.21 -0.35
C LEU A 553 -19.61 -1.46 -0.63
N ALA A 554 -19.96 -1.69 -1.89
CA ALA A 554 -20.53 -2.95 -2.34
C ALA A 554 -19.66 -4.15 -1.94
N ASN A 555 -20.26 -5.34 -1.91
CA ASN A 555 -19.50 -6.56 -1.68
C ASN A 555 -18.73 -6.96 -2.94
N PRO A 556 -17.50 -7.47 -2.80
CA PRO A 556 -16.75 -8.02 -3.92
C PRO A 556 -17.56 -9.13 -4.58
N LYS A 557 -17.49 -9.19 -5.92
CA LYS A 557 -18.21 -10.18 -6.70
C LYS A 557 -17.31 -11.40 -6.90
N ALA A 558 -17.57 -12.48 -6.17
CA ALA A 558 -16.86 -13.73 -6.41
C ALA A 558 -17.11 -14.20 -7.86
N PRO A 559 -16.07 -14.68 -8.56
CA PRO A 559 -16.24 -15.27 -9.88
C PRO A 559 -17.16 -16.50 -9.79
N VAL A 560 -17.88 -16.80 -10.87
CA VAL A 560 -18.64 -18.05 -10.94
C VAL A 560 -17.62 -19.20 -10.92
N LYS A 561 -17.76 -20.15 -9.98
CA LYS A 561 -16.78 -21.21 -9.62
C LYS A 561 -16.29 -22.15 -10.76
N GLU A 562 -16.58 -21.87 -12.03
CA GLU A 562 -16.29 -22.77 -13.15
C GLU A 562 -15.22 -22.27 -14.16
N THR A 563 -14.54 -21.14 -13.92
CA THR A 563 -13.76 -20.51 -15.01
C THR A 563 -12.24 -20.53 -14.89
N ARG A 564 -11.66 -20.91 -13.74
CA ARG A 564 -10.20 -21.00 -13.63
C ARG A 564 -9.71 -22.43 -13.73
N ALA A 565 -8.89 -22.71 -14.74
CA ALA A 565 -8.19 -23.98 -14.81
C ALA A 565 -7.27 -24.12 -13.59
N THR A 566 -7.56 -25.07 -12.71
CA THR A 566 -6.65 -25.44 -11.62
C THR A 566 -5.62 -26.40 -12.20
N PRO A 567 -4.32 -26.08 -12.19
CA PRO A 567 -3.31 -27.01 -12.66
C PRO A 567 -3.39 -28.31 -11.87
N GLY A 568 -3.26 -29.44 -12.57
CA GLY A 568 -3.22 -30.74 -11.91
C GLY A 568 -1.99 -30.88 -11.00
N ALA A 569 -2.05 -31.75 -9.99
CA ALA A 569 -0.92 -31.95 -9.08
C ALA A 569 0.41 -32.29 -9.81
N THR A 570 0.34 -33.02 -10.92
CA THR A 570 1.51 -33.34 -11.76
C THR A 570 2.05 -32.12 -12.51
N GLU A 571 1.18 -31.25 -13.00
CA GLU A 571 1.56 -30.00 -13.67
C GLU A 571 2.22 -29.05 -12.69
N ASN A 572 1.63 -28.87 -11.51
CA ASN A 572 2.24 -28.10 -10.43
C ASN A 572 3.61 -28.64 -10.00
N ALA A 573 3.75 -29.96 -9.83
CA ALA A 573 5.03 -30.56 -9.50
C ALA A 573 6.10 -30.33 -10.60
N ALA A 574 5.68 -30.36 -11.88
CA ALA A 574 6.58 -30.05 -12.99
C ALA A 574 6.98 -28.57 -12.99
N THR A 575 6.04 -27.65 -12.77
CA THR A 575 6.33 -26.22 -12.66
C THR A 575 7.30 -25.94 -11.50
N LEU A 576 7.06 -26.51 -10.32
CA LEU A 576 7.94 -26.33 -9.15
C LEU A 576 9.35 -26.91 -9.35
N ALA A 577 9.53 -27.82 -10.31
CA ALA A 577 10.84 -28.35 -10.68
C ALA A 577 11.62 -27.43 -11.65
N ASN A 578 10.97 -26.42 -12.24
CA ASN A 578 11.64 -25.46 -13.12
C ASN A 578 12.72 -24.67 -12.37
N PRO A 579 13.78 -24.25 -13.08
CA PRO A 579 14.82 -23.42 -12.49
C PRO A 579 14.27 -22.04 -12.11
N VAL A 580 14.85 -21.45 -11.07
CA VAL A 580 14.57 -20.06 -10.69
C VAL A 580 15.00 -19.10 -11.82
N PRO A 581 14.18 -18.09 -12.18
CA PRO A 581 14.52 -17.06 -13.15
C PRO A 581 15.76 -16.24 -12.74
N VAL A 582 16.53 -15.75 -13.71
CA VAL A 582 17.72 -14.92 -13.48
C VAL A 582 17.41 -13.41 -13.41
N SER A 583 16.16 -13.03 -13.67
CA SER A 583 15.63 -11.66 -13.65
C SER A 583 14.12 -11.69 -13.39
N GLY A 584 13.49 -10.53 -13.27
CA GLY A 584 12.04 -10.37 -13.11
C GLY A 584 11.59 -10.41 -11.65
N ASN A 585 10.27 -10.44 -11.45
CA ASN A 585 9.63 -10.34 -10.13
C ASN A 585 10.14 -11.38 -9.14
N LEU A 586 10.12 -12.66 -9.50
CA LEU A 586 10.57 -13.74 -8.61
C LEU A 586 12.06 -13.63 -8.22
N ALA A 587 12.93 -13.20 -9.14
CA ALA A 587 14.34 -13.03 -8.84
C ALA A 587 14.56 -11.90 -7.81
N GLY A 588 13.78 -10.82 -7.93
CA GLY A 588 13.73 -9.74 -6.94
C GLY A 588 13.19 -10.19 -5.59
N THR A 589 12.09 -10.94 -5.56
CA THR A 589 11.53 -11.51 -4.33
C THR A 589 12.55 -12.37 -3.58
N LEU A 590 13.34 -13.16 -4.29
CA LEU A 590 14.43 -13.94 -3.68
C LEU A 590 15.55 -13.07 -3.12
N ALA A 591 15.88 -11.95 -3.77
CA ALA A 591 16.85 -11.00 -3.24
C ALA A 591 16.35 -10.36 -1.93
N ILE A 592 15.04 -10.07 -1.84
CA ILE A 592 14.40 -9.61 -0.60
C ILE A 592 14.53 -10.65 0.49
N LEU A 593 14.18 -11.91 0.21
CA LEU A 593 14.27 -12.99 1.21
C LEU A 593 15.70 -13.16 1.75
N ARG A 594 16.71 -13.08 0.86
CA ARG A 594 18.11 -13.12 1.26
C ARG A 594 18.50 -11.94 2.14
N LYS A 595 18.02 -10.73 1.81
CA LYS A 595 18.20 -9.54 2.65
C LYS A 595 17.56 -9.74 4.03
N MET A 596 16.32 -10.21 4.09
CA MET A 596 15.62 -10.50 5.34
C MET A 596 16.36 -11.54 6.20
N ASP A 597 16.81 -12.66 5.60
CA ASP A 597 17.56 -13.69 6.30
C ASP A 597 18.93 -13.18 6.79
N ALA A 598 19.59 -12.32 6.01
CA ALA A 598 20.84 -11.67 6.40
C ALA A 598 20.65 -10.68 7.57
N GLU A 599 19.58 -9.89 7.56
CA GLU A 599 19.22 -8.98 8.67
C GLU A 599 19.02 -9.76 9.97
N LEU A 600 18.21 -10.83 9.90
CA LEU A 600 17.94 -11.73 11.03
C LEU A 600 19.22 -12.37 11.57
N SER A 601 20.07 -12.88 10.66
CA SER A 601 21.32 -13.57 11.00
C SER A 601 22.38 -12.64 11.58
N ALA A 602 22.42 -11.38 11.14
CA ALA A 602 23.34 -10.37 11.64
C ALA A 602 22.89 -9.74 12.98
N GLY A 603 21.76 -10.18 13.55
CA GLY A 603 21.16 -9.56 14.72
C GLY A 603 20.77 -8.10 14.48
N LYS A 604 20.46 -7.73 13.23
CA LYS A 604 20.00 -6.41 12.86
C LYS A 604 18.47 -6.35 12.89
N PRO A 605 17.86 -5.25 13.37
CA PRO A 605 18.48 -4.01 13.88
C PRO A 605 19.42 -4.19 15.09
N ALA A 606 20.49 -3.41 15.16
CA ALA A 606 21.55 -3.56 16.17
C ALA A 606 21.01 -3.51 17.62
N GLY A 607 21.44 -4.47 18.45
CA GLY A 607 21.21 -4.48 19.90
C GLY A 607 20.00 -5.31 20.38
N LEU A 608 19.43 -6.18 19.55
CA LEU A 608 18.09 -6.73 19.81
C LEU A 608 17.99 -7.91 20.79
N LEU A 609 19.04 -8.72 21.01
CA LEU A 609 19.06 -9.79 22.03
C LEU A 609 20.51 -10.10 22.46
N PRO A 610 20.76 -10.62 23.68
CA PRO A 610 22.04 -11.26 23.99
C PRO A 610 22.28 -12.42 23.01
N GLU A 611 23.50 -12.57 22.47
CA GLU A 611 23.88 -13.66 21.52
C GLU A 611 23.36 -15.05 21.94
N GLN A 612 23.26 -15.30 23.24
CA GLN A 612 22.80 -16.56 23.84
C GLN A 612 21.33 -16.89 23.51
N ASN A 613 20.45 -15.89 23.35
CA ASN A 613 19.05 -16.11 22.99
C ASN A 613 18.88 -16.35 21.48
N LEU A 614 19.72 -15.76 20.63
CA LEU A 614 19.67 -15.94 19.17
C LEU A 614 20.22 -17.33 18.75
N ALA A 615 21.23 -17.84 19.46
CA ALA A 615 21.78 -19.18 19.23
C ALA A 615 20.79 -20.31 19.58
N ALA A 616 19.95 -20.12 20.61
CA ALA A 616 19.01 -21.12 21.10
C ALA A 616 17.82 -21.38 20.16
N VAL A 617 17.49 -20.42 19.28
CA VAL A 617 16.37 -20.51 18.30
C VAL A 617 16.85 -20.72 16.86
N GLY A 618 18.14 -20.98 16.64
CA GLY A 618 18.70 -21.20 15.30
C GLY A 618 18.78 -19.94 14.41
N LEU A 619 18.61 -18.75 14.98
CA LEU A 619 18.54 -17.47 14.27
C LEU A 619 19.92 -16.94 13.80
N LEU A 620 21.03 -17.44 14.35
CA LEU A 620 22.40 -17.00 14.01
C LEU A 620 23.03 -17.74 12.83
N ALA A 621 22.42 -18.83 12.37
CA ALA A 621 22.86 -19.46 11.14
C ALA A 621 22.16 -18.75 9.98
N ALA A 622 22.94 -18.01 9.17
CA ALA A 622 22.55 -17.79 7.78
C ALA A 622 22.14 -19.16 7.26
N THR A 623 20.92 -19.30 6.74
CA THR A 623 20.56 -20.59 6.15
C THR A 623 21.67 -20.86 5.13
N GLY A 624 22.42 -21.96 5.28
CA GLY A 624 23.42 -22.36 4.29
C GLY A 624 22.79 -22.72 2.93
N GLN A 625 21.56 -22.24 2.67
CA GLN A 625 20.61 -22.64 1.66
C GLN A 625 20.55 -21.69 0.47
N VAL A 626 21.17 -20.50 0.50
CA VAL A 626 21.20 -19.62 -0.68
C VAL A 626 21.83 -20.35 -1.89
N ALA A 627 22.83 -21.20 -1.64
CA ALA A 627 23.44 -22.06 -2.68
C ALA A 627 22.56 -23.25 -3.12
N THR A 628 21.45 -23.53 -2.44
CA THR A 628 20.52 -24.64 -2.71
C THR A 628 19.20 -24.21 -3.34
N VAL A 629 18.87 -22.91 -3.39
CA VAL A 629 17.68 -22.40 -4.11
C VAL A 629 17.92 -22.46 -5.61
N LYS A 630 17.58 -23.60 -6.23
CA LYS A 630 17.78 -23.84 -7.67
C LYS A 630 16.48 -23.93 -8.44
N THR A 631 15.42 -24.43 -7.80
CA THR A 631 14.10 -24.57 -8.41
C THR A 631 13.06 -23.68 -7.74
N LEU A 632 11.93 -23.47 -8.41
CA LEU A 632 10.77 -22.74 -7.87
C LEU A 632 10.28 -23.36 -6.55
N GLY A 633 10.22 -24.68 -6.45
CA GLY A 633 9.89 -25.37 -5.20
C GLY A 633 10.91 -25.14 -4.07
N ASN A 634 12.19 -24.97 -4.38
CA ASN A 634 13.17 -24.58 -3.35
C ASN A 634 13.00 -23.12 -2.92
N ALA A 635 12.54 -22.25 -3.82
CA ALA A 635 12.25 -20.86 -3.50
C ALA A 635 11.08 -20.73 -2.52
N GLU A 636 10.00 -21.51 -2.71
CA GLU A 636 8.86 -21.55 -1.78
C GLU A 636 9.28 -22.03 -0.38
N GLN A 637 10.03 -23.13 -0.32
CA GLN A 637 10.56 -23.64 0.96
C GLN A 637 11.47 -22.65 1.66
N TYR A 638 12.21 -21.85 0.90
CA TYR A 638 13.07 -20.81 1.46
C TYR A 638 12.25 -19.62 1.99
N ALA A 639 11.21 -19.20 1.27
CA ALA A 639 10.30 -18.15 1.71
C ALA A 639 9.62 -18.50 3.05
N GLU A 640 9.05 -19.71 3.15
CA GLU A 640 8.42 -20.21 4.37
C GLU A 640 9.38 -20.15 5.56
N GLN A 641 10.61 -20.67 5.40
CA GLN A 641 11.62 -20.66 6.46
C GLN A 641 12.00 -19.25 6.93
N VAL A 642 12.17 -18.30 5.99
CA VAL A 642 12.53 -16.93 6.33
C VAL A 642 11.37 -16.23 7.03
N LEU A 643 10.14 -16.39 6.54
CA LEU A 643 8.95 -15.80 7.16
C LEU A 643 8.69 -16.36 8.56
N ASP A 644 8.92 -17.66 8.78
CA ASP A 644 8.88 -18.27 10.11
C ASP A 644 9.91 -17.66 11.06
N LYS A 645 11.14 -17.42 10.59
CA LYS A 645 12.15 -16.71 11.40
C LYS A 645 11.71 -15.29 11.72
N VAL A 646 11.14 -14.56 10.75
CA VAL A 646 10.61 -13.20 10.96
C VAL A 646 9.52 -13.22 12.03
N HIS A 647 8.55 -14.12 11.91
CA HIS A 647 7.47 -14.23 12.88
C HIS A 647 8.02 -14.54 14.27
N HIS A 648 8.90 -15.54 14.42
CA HIS A 648 9.50 -15.85 15.72
C HIS A 648 10.27 -14.67 16.31
N ALA A 649 11.02 -13.94 15.48
CA ALA A 649 11.71 -12.73 15.92
C ALA A 649 10.74 -11.62 16.35
N LYS A 650 9.60 -11.45 15.66
CA LYS A 650 8.55 -10.51 16.07
C LYS A 650 7.92 -10.90 17.42
N VAL A 651 7.62 -12.18 17.64
CA VAL A 651 7.10 -12.68 18.93
C VAL A 651 8.08 -12.41 20.07
N LEU A 652 9.36 -12.71 19.88
CA LEU A 652 10.40 -12.44 20.89
C LEU A 652 10.55 -10.95 21.21
N ARG A 653 10.17 -10.06 20.29
CA ARG A 653 10.17 -8.60 20.48
C ARG A 653 8.86 -8.05 21.04
N GLY A 654 7.85 -8.88 21.26
CA GLY A 654 6.49 -8.44 21.61
C GLY A 654 5.80 -7.65 20.49
N LEU A 655 6.25 -7.83 19.23
CA LEU A 655 5.67 -7.22 18.04
C LEU A 655 4.64 -8.15 17.35
N ALA A 656 4.50 -9.38 17.84
CA ALA A 656 3.48 -10.34 17.41
C ALA A 656 3.03 -11.18 18.61
N GLU A 657 1.79 -11.66 18.58
CA GLU A 657 1.29 -12.61 19.58
C GLU A 657 1.99 -13.97 19.44
N ALA A 658 2.30 -14.62 20.56
CA ALA A 658 2.76 -16.01 20.57
C ALA A 658 1.63 -16.95 20.13
N ASP A 659 1.99 -18.07 19.52
CA ASP A 659 1.01 -19.08 19.07
C ASP A 659 0.12 -19.52 20.25
N ARG A 660 -1.20 -19.40 20.07
CA ARG A 660 -2.17 -20.03 20.97
C ARG A 660 -2.27 -21.50 20.58
N SER A 661 -1.44 -22.35 21.19
CA SER A 661 -1.43 -23.81 20.98
C SER A 661 -2.73 -24.48 21.40
#